data_AF-A0A317GXS6-F1
#
_entry.id   AF-A0A317GXS6-F1
#
_cell.length_a   1.000
_cell.length_b   1.000
_cell.length_c   1.000
_cell.angle_alpha   90.00
_cell.angle_beta   90.00
_cell.angle_gamma   90.00
#
_symmetry.space_group_name_H-M   'P 1'
#
loop_
_entity.id
_entity.type
_entity.pdbx_description
1 polymer ?
#
loop_
_entity_poly.entity_id
_entity_poly.type
_entity_poly.pdbx_seq_one_letter_code
_entity_poly.pdbx_strand_id
1 'polypeptide(L)'
;MNKTTVFSKTGKGLLEIKNKSNRLSKDQFRVLNLVDGKATLDDLVDKSRVTEVDLRKILSLLSDGGFIKEFTNPGAGSDFTSVTIPPVPPSTSYVDDLDFTQILGPAKTNKPGFYQSAATEQRQREEAERKAAEAAAIKVREESNRRAQEEAERRAREEEAARRIRAEAERRAKEEEQRRQKLEAEMRERIVGEKQAKEDAERRAREKLEAEKRAKEDAERKVREEAERRAKIQAEAAARVEAERKRMQEEERKRREEEERKRREEEERKRREEEERKRKEEEERRRREEEERRRREEEERKRKEEEERKRREEEERKRREEEERKRREEEERRRKEEEERKRREEEERKRREEEERKRKEEEERKRREEEERRRKEEEERKRLEEEERKRREEEERKRKEEEERKRREEEERRRREEEERKRREEEEERRRKEEEERRRREEEERLQRELEERHRREAEELRVRLDAERRDLEENGPRLRAEQAERERREAEERRQREEEDRLRREEQERREREEQERRERAEAEERKRREEEEKRKRREEEEQRKRREAEEQRKRDDERKAGASDDSAFPALDFSDTPPLPTVSENFDSDLEALKRAEAEVEQEFLAKEESIRKALEEQERRFRLEEEARTAMDRAEREAREKSDREARELAEAAERARREAEQRSREDSIRRQQEDKEKRARDQEERKKKAEEDRKKRDRERRESEQRAREEALARQRAEVEERDRKKSERERLAREAKKLAWGPGRIAAVAGVVLIGLLIGGIQVAPLSAYAPEMERLASDTIGEPVRLGSVHASIFPSFHLRLENVTVGAQQDVRAPTVIVYMDVGSLFGGGDKLIKTLHIESLQANQELLPRLGAWLKGGGSQAGKVRVQRVVFKDAKLDVKGVNVPPFNANVFLAPDGAITRATLESTDGHLSVEVSPKGQDADVTVQAKNLTLPLGPPLQLTDGTAKGVLTGNQIRLSDVDLYLYAGQLKGQAVVGWGSAWTVEGDFEVKHLDLEAGMKALDIDIASSGSLTSKARYALQGNSIDTLFQNPRLEAAFAIEKGELSGLDFVRALQSPTREGIQGGKTKFEELTGNLSINGTRYTYSNMRLSSGLLAATGGGEVAPNKDINGRAYLELRSSSNVVKGTFRIFGNPKAIVLKP
;
A
#
# COMPACT_ATOMS: atom_id res chain seq x y z
N MET A 1 -2.42 -45.91 38.88
CA MET A 1 -2.79 -46.05 37.46
C MET A 1 -4.30 -46.18 37.23
N ASN A 2 -5.00 -45.06 37.20
CA ASN A 2 -6.36 -44.94 36.66
C ASN A 2 -6.30 -44.64 35.16
N LYS A 3 -7.42 -44.75 34.42
CA LYS A 3 -7.45 -44.40 32.98
C LYS A 3 -7.09 -42.92 32.72
N THR A 4 -7.43 -42.04 33.67
CA THR A 4 -7.08 -40.61 33.68
C THR A 4 -5.68 -40.28 34.22
N THR A 5 -4.87 -41.27 34.62
CA THR A 5 -3.46 -41.04 34.98
C THR A 5 -2.69 -40.48 33.79
N VAL A 6 -1.90 -39.44 34.00
CA VAL A 6 -0.92 -38.92 33.02
C VAL A 6 0.49 -39.27 33.48
N PHE A 7 1.37 -39.59 32.54
CA PHE A 7 2.78 -39.90 32.81
C PHE A 7 3.71 -38.84 32.22
N SER A 8 4.81 -38.56 32.90
CA SER A 8 5.86 -37.63 32.46
C SER A 8 7.22 -38.33 32.40
N LYS A 9 8.08 -37.97 31.43
CA LYS A 9 9.47 -38.45 31.35
C LYS A 9 10.32 -37.80 32.44
N THR A 10 11.11 -38.58 33.17
CA THR A 10 12.14 -38.03 34.07
C THR A 10 13.39 -37.65 33.26
N GLY A 11 14.34 -36.93 33.89
CA GLY A 11 15.66 -36.69 33.31
C GLY A 11 16.40 -37.98 32.92
N LYS A 12 16.18 -39.07 33.67
CA LYS A 12 16.70 -40.41 33.36
C LYS A 12 16.06 -40.99 32.09
N GLY A 13 14.74 -40.88 31.94
CA GLY A 13 14.03 -41.30 30.72
C GLY A 13 14.44 -40.51 29.47
N LEU A 14 14.66 -39.21 29.61
CA LEU A 14 15.15 -38.33 28.53
C LEU A 14 16.58 -38.68 28.10
N LEU A 15 17.47 -38.99 29.04
CA LEU A 15 18.85 -39.42 28.74
C LEU A 15 18.87 -40.80 28.05
N GLU A 16 18.05 -41.75 28.50
CA GLU A 16 17.96 -43.09 27.90
C GLU A 16 17.50 -43.05 26.44
N ILE A 17 16.49 -42.22 26.12
CA ILE A 17 16.06 -41.96 24.73
C ILE A 17 17.20 -41.34 23.91
N LYS A 18 17.87 -40.31 24.44
CA LYS A 18 18.92 -39.56 23.72
C LYS A 18 20.14 -40.45 23.41
N ASN A 19 20.51 -41.33 24.32
CA ASN A 19 21.71 -42.17 24.21
C ASN A 19 21.46 -43.51 23.50
N LYS A 20 20.18 -43.91 23.30
CA LYS A 20 19.78 -45.21 22.72
C LYS A 20 20.44 -46.43 23.41
N SER A 21 20.69 -46.34 24.72
CA SER A 21 21.34 -47.41 25.46
C SER A 21 20.44 -48.64 25.61
N ASN A 22 21.05 -49.82 25.58
CA ASN A 22 20.37 -51.10 25.41
C ASN A 22 19.75 -51.65 26.73
N ARG A 23 19.34 -50.76 27.65
CA ARG A 23 18.84 -51.10 29.00
C ARG A 23 17.33 -51.27 29.10
N LEU A 24 16.59 -50.79 28.10
CA LEU A 24 15.14 -50.96 28.00
C LEU A 24 14.79 -51.95 26.89
N SER A 25 13.74 -52.74 27.09
CA SER A 25 13.20 -53.59 26.02
C SER A 25 12.65 -52.75 24.87
N LYS A 26 12.53 -53.35 23.67
CA LYS A 26 12.07 -52.65 22.46
C LYS A 26 10.67 -52.02 22.62
N ASP A 27 9.83 -52.60 23.46
CA ASP A 27 8.47 -52.11 23.74
C ASP A 27 8.45 -51.13 24.92
N GLN A 28 9.29 -51.32 25.95
CA GLN A 28 9.54 -50.29 26.97
C GLN A 28 10.06 -48.99 26.33
N PHE A 29 11.02 -49.08 25.40
CA PHE A 29 11.54 -47.92 24.68
C PHE A 29 10.48 -47.27 23.76
N ARG A 30 9.57 -48.05 23.16
CA ARG A 30 8.45 -47.50 22.38
C ARG A 30 7.47 -46.73 23.27
N VAL A 31 7.01 -47.34 24.36
CA VAL A 31 6.09 -46.70 25.32
C VAL A 31 6.74 -45.47 25.94
N LEU A 32 8.00 -45.55 26.38
CA LEU A 32 8.74 -44.42 26.93
C LEU A 32 8.82 -43.25 25.94
N ASN A 33 8.97 -43.49 24.64
CA ASN A 33 8.95 -42.40 23.64
C ASN A 33 7.57 -41.73 23.53
N LEU A 34 6.48 -42.48 23.64
CA LEU A 34 5.09 -41.98 23.54
C LEU A 34 4.63 -41.18 24.77
N VAL A 35 5.26 -41.36 25.94
CA VAL A 35 4.95 -40.59 27.16
C VAL A 35 5.36 -39.12 26.98
N ASP A 36 4.41 -38.20 26.86
CA ASP A 36 4.66 -36.78 26.52
C ASP A 36 4.35 -35.77 27.65
N GLY A 37 3.83 -36.24 28.79
CA GLY A 37 3.37 -35.36 29.88
C GLY A 37 1.94 -34.84 29.72
N LYS A 38 1.18 -35.30 28.73
CA LYS A 38 -0.21 -34.90 28.46
C LYS A 38 -1.16 -36.06 28.16
N ALA A 39 -0.67 -37.09 27.48
CA ALA A 39 -1.44 -38.29 27.16
C ALA A 39 -1.87 -39.06 28.42
N THR A 40 -3.14 -39.44 28.46
CA THR A 40 -3.71 -40.31 29.49
C THR A 40 -3.29 -41.77 29.31
N LEU A 41 -3.65 -42.66 30.24
CA LEU A 41 -3.39 -44.09 30.08
C LEU A 41 -4.14 -44.67 28.88
N ASP A 42 -5.38 -44.23 28.61
CA ASP A 42 -6.17 -44.68 27.44
C ASP A 42 -5.56 -44.19 26.12
N ASP A 43 -5.15 -42.92 26.04
CA ASP A 43 -4.38 -42.39 24.90
C ASP A 43 -3.17 -43.27 24.55
N LEU A 44 -2.48 -43.78 25.57
CA LEU A 44 -1.27 -44.57 25.43
C LEU A 44 -1.56 -46.02 25.00
N VAL A 45 -2.75 -46.57 25.23
CA VAL A 45 -3.17 -47.87 24.66
C VAL A 45 -3.24 -47.74 23.14
N ASP A 46 -4.06 -46.82 22.64
CA ASP A 46 -4.30 -46.62 21.20
C ASP A 46 -3.00 -46.27 20.45
N LYS A 47 -2.17 -45.40 21.03
CA LYS A 47 -0.90 -44.95 20.42
C LYS A 47 0.20 -46.03 20.46
N SER A 48 0.21 -46.91 21.46
CA SER A 48 1.25 -47.95 21.60
C SER A 48 0.97 -49.24 20.83
N ARG A 49 -0.33 -49.55 20.59
CA ARG A 49 -0.82 -50.84 20.06
C ARG A 49 -0.43 -52.04 20.93
N VAL A 50 -0.30 -51.82 22.24
CA VAL A 50 -0.06 -52.85 23.27
C VAL A 50 -1.36 -53.05 24.07
N THR A 51 -1.60 -54.25 24.60
CA THR A 51 -2.77 -54.51 25.46
C THR A 51 -2.73 -53.61 26.70
N GLU A 52 -3.89 -53.19 27.24
CA GLU A 52 -3.91 -52.35 28.45
C GLU A 52 -3.19 -53.04 29.64
N VAL A 53 -3.28 -54.37 29.72
CA VAL A 53 -2.62 -55.20 30.75
C VAL A 53 -1.10 -55.14 30.62
N ASP A 54 -0.55 -55.26 29.41
CA ASP A 54 0.90 -55.24 29.20
C ASP A 54 1.47 -53.82 29.19
N LEU A 55 0.69 -52.83 28.75
CA LEU A 55 1.04 -51.42 28.88
C LEU A 55 1.16 -51.02 30.36
N ARG A 56 0.22 -51.44 31.22
CA ARG A 56 0.30 -51.22 32.68
C ARG A 56 1.57 -51.83 33.29
N LYS A 57 1.96 -53.06 32.89
CA LYS A 57 3.24 -53.68 33.31
C LYS A 57 4.45 -52.86 32.85
N ILE A 58 4.46 -52.43 31.59
CA ILE A 58 5.56 -51.63 31.01
C ILE A 58 5.68 -50.27 31.71
N LEU A 59 4.57 -49.60 31.98
CA LEU A 59 4.55 -48.32 32.70
C LEU A 59 4.98 -48.47 34.16
N SER A 60 4.63 -49.57 34.85
CA SER A 60 5.19 -49.88 36.17
C SER A 60 6.71 -50.00 36.08
N LEU A 61 7.23 -50.90 35.24
CA LEU A 61 8.67 -51.11 35.10
C LEU A 61 9.46 -49.85 34.70
N LEU A 62 8.85 -48.93 33.92
CA LEU A 62 9.43 -47.63 33.61
C LEU A 62 9.37 -46.64 34.79
N SER A 63 8.33 -46.70 35.63
CA SER A 63 8.18 -45.89 36.85
C SER A 63 9.11 -46.38 37.96
N ASP A 64 9.12 -47.69 38.22
CA ASP A 64 9.98 -48.39 39.18
C ASP A 64 11.46 -48.26 38.78
N GLY A 65 11.75 -48.30 37.47
CA GLY A 65 13.06 -47.97 36.91
C GLY A 65 13.42 -46.47 36.97
N GLY A 66 12.50 -45.59 37.38
CA GLY A 66 12.72 -44.14 37.51
C GLY A 66 12.83 -43.37 36.19
N PHE A 67 12.35 -43.94 35.08
CA PHE A 67 12.36 -43.32 33.74
C PHE A 67 11.13 -42.46 33.46
N ILE A 68 10.01 -42.74 34.12
CA ILE A 68 8.79 -41.91 34.12
C ILE A 68 8.31 -41.60 35.54
N LYS A 69 7.41 -40.64 35.69
CA LYS A 69 6.70 -40.31 36.94
C LYS A 69 5.19 -40.17 36.67
N GLU A 70 4.38 -40.85 37.48
CA GLU A 70 2.91 -40.74 37.50
C GLU A 70 2.48 -39.37 38.06
N PHE A 71 1.54 -38.71 37.37
CA PHE A 71 0.79 -37.55 37.85
C PHE A 71 -0.71 -37.90 37.83
N THR A 72 -1.32 -37.88 39.01
CA THR A 72 -2.77 -37.93 39.19
C THR A 72 -3.31 -36.51 39.27
N ASN A 73 -4.34 -36.19 38.49
CA ASN A 73 -4.96 -34.86 38.45
C ASN A 73 -6.25 -34.85 39.31
N PRO A 74 -6.27 -34.18 40.49
CA PRO A 74 -7.44 -34.16 41.37
C PRO A 74 -8.44 -33.09 40.90
N GLY A 75 -9.47 -33.49 40.13
CA GLY A 75 -10.36 -32.51 39.50
C GLY A 75 -11.65 -33.04 38.85
N ALA A 76 -12.32 -34.03 39.45
CA ALA A 76 -13.68 -34.42 39.05
C ALA A 76 -14.43 -35.09 40.23
N GLY A 77 -15.61 -34.57 40.58
CA GLY A 77 -16.47 -35.08 41.66
C GLY A 77 -16.50 -34.16 42.90
N SER A 78 -17.70 -33.84 43.37
CA SER A 78 -17.96 -33.12 44.62
C SER A 78 -18.31 -34.09 45.76
N ASP A 79 -18.12 -33.67 47.01
CA ASP A 79 -19.21 -33.52 48.01
C ASP A 79 -18.64 -33.17 49.42
N PHE A 80 -19.51 -32.84 50.37
CA PHE A 80 -19.20 -32.26 51.69
C PHE A 80 -18.65 -33.28 52.71
N THR A 81 -17.79 -32.86 53.66
CA THR A 81 -18.18 -32.69 55.10
C THR A 81 -17.04 -32.33 56.10
N SER A 82 -17.45 -31.68 57.20
CA SER A 82 -16.92 -31.68 58.59
C SER A 82 -15.43 -31.39 58.94
N VAL A 83 -15.27 -30.21 59.57
CA VAL A 83 -14.40 -29.80 60.69
C VAL A 83 -14.03 -30.90 61.73
N THR A 84 -12.81 -30.85 62.32
CA THR A 84 -12.46 -30.99 63.78
C THR A 84 -10.93 -30.77 64.02
N ILE A 85 -10.49 -30.54 65.28
CA ILE A 85 -9.12 -30.11 65.70
C ILE A 85 -8.47 -31.15 66.70
N PRO A 86 -7.61 -30.78 67.68
CA PRO A 86 -6.16 -31.13 67.92
C PRO A 86 -5.90 -32.55 68.55
N PRO A 87 -4.66 -33.03 68.92
CA PRO A 87 -3.43 -32.33 69.36
C PRO A 87 -2.03 -32.95 68.99
N VAL A 88 -1.24 -33.41 69.99
CA VAL A 88 0.23 -33.74 70.08
C VAL A 88 0.46 -34.69 71.30
N PRO A 89 1.68 -35.19 71.70
CA PRO A 89 3.04 -35.19 71.10
C PRO A 89 3.73 -36.61 70.97
N PRO A 90 4.86 -37.01 71.63
CA PRO A 90 6.14 -37.31 70.91
C PRO A 90 6.83 -38.67 71.22
N SER A 91 7.99 -38.94 70.59
CA SER A 91 8.97 -39.98 71.02
C SER A 91 10.43 -39.69 70.57
N THR A 92 11.41 -40.47 71.08
CA THR A 92 12.85 -40.11 71.11
C THR A 92 13.78 -41.33 71.01
N SER A 93 14.87 -41.27 70.22
CA SER A 93 16.12 -42.06 70.39
C SER A 93 17.27 -41.43 69.56
N TYR A 94 18.58 -41.41 69.87
CA TYR A 94 19.55 -42.31 70.54
C TYR A 94 20.00 -43.54 69.69
N VAL A 95 21.29 -43.93 69.54
CA VAL A 95 22.61 -43.24 69.72
C VAL A 95 23.76 -44.10 69.07
N ASP A 96 25.04 -43.78 69.35
CA ASP A 96 26.32 -44.51 69.09
C ASP A 96 26.94 -44.59 67.67
N ASP A 97 28.19 -45.05 67.49
CA ASP A 97 29.55 -44.63 67.97
C ASP A 97 30.65 -45.58 67.39
N LEU A 98 31.89 -45.49 67.90
CA LEU A 98 33.03 -46.45 67.86
C LEU A 98 34.00 -46.39 66.64
N ASP A 99 35.28 -46.78 66.75
CA ASP A 99 36.36 -46.61 67.78
C ASP A 99 37.68 -47.11 67.14
N PHE A 100 38.86 -46.90 67.76
CA PHE A 100 39.94 -47.90 67.97
C PHE A 100 41.20 -47.28 68.63
N THR A 101 41.34 -47.48 69.96
CA THR A 101 42.52 -48.04 70.71
C THR A 101 43.98 -47.67 70.34
N GLN A 102 45.03 -47.57 71.19
CA GLN A 102 45.35 -47.69 72.65
C GLN A 102 46.90 -47.34 72.79
N ILE A 103 47.71 -47.38 73.87
CA ILE A 103 47.67 -47.75 75.32
C ILE A 103 48.83 -47.01 76.08
N LEU A 104 48.70 -46.75 77.40
CA LEU A 104 49.69 -46.55 78.53
C LEU A 104 51.09 -45.88 78.33
N GLY A 105 51.76 -45.27 79.34
CA GLY A 105 51.49 -45.14 80.79
C GLY A 105 52.45 -44.17 81.55
N PRO A 106 52.26 -43.91 82.88
CA PRO A 106 52.81 -42.75 83.65
C PRO A 106 53.81 -43.15 84.79
N ALA A 107 54.28 -42.36 85.80
CA ALA A 107 53.92 -41.03 86.36
C ALA A 107 54.98 -40.43 87.36
N LYS A 108 54.90 -39.11 87.68
CA LYS A 108 55.28 -38.42 88.97
C LYS A 108 56.80 -38.31 89.37
N THR A 109 57.34 -37.39 90.22
CA THR A 109 56.90 -36.11 90.89
C THR A 109 58.09 -35.27 91.48
N ASN A 110 57.89 -33.94 91.65
CA ASN A 110 58.48 -33.01 92.66
C ASN A 110 59.91 -32.38 92.53
N LYS A 111 60.19 -31.43 93.46
CA LYS A 111 61.09 -30.23 93.50
C LYS A 111 61.97 -30.24 94.79
N PRO A 112 62.85 -29.24 95.12
CA PRO A 112 63.75 -28.34 94.33
C PRO A 112 65.16 -28.10 94.98
N GLY A 113 66.03 -27.23 94.40
CA GLY A 113 66.89 -26.31 95.20
C GLY A 113 68.30 -25.90 94.70
N PHE A 114 68.44 -24.66 94.19
CA PHE A 114 69.65 -23.78 94.25
C PHE A 114 70.99 -24.26 93.57
N TYR A 115 72.10 -23.49 93.45
CA TYR A 115 72.44 -22.09 93.84
C TYR A 115 73.30 -21.33 92.76
N GLN A 116 74.29 -20.52 93.17
CA GLN A 116 75.16 -19.57 92.42
C GLN A 116 76.50 -20.20 91.93
N SER A 117 77.25 -19.64 90.97
CA SER A 117 77.89 -18.30 91.00
C SER A 117 78.37 -17.76 89.63
N ALA A 118 78.74 -16.46 89.60
CA ALA A 118 78.65 -15.56 88.45
C ALA A 118 79.66 -15.73 87.28
N ALA A 119 80.65 -16.63 87.34
CA ALA A 119 81.62 -16.81 86.25
C ALA A 119 80.98 -17.37 84.94
N THR A 120 79.76 -17.90 85.03
CA THR A 120 78.97 -18.37 83.88
C THR A 120 78.23 -17.27 83.14
N GLU A 121 77.87 -16.15 83.79
CA GLU A 121 76.91 -15.18 83.23
C GLU A 121 77.42 -14.48 81.95
N GLN A 122 78.72 -14.15 81.86
CA GLN A 122 79.25 -13.50 80.65
C GLN A 122 79.25 -14.44 79.43
N ARG A 123 79.66 -15.71 79.61
CA ARG A 123 79.57 -16.71 78.53
C ARG A 123 78.12 -17.01 78.16
N GLN A 124 77.23 -17.09 79.16
CA GLN A 124 75.80 -17.27 78.92
C GLN A 124 75.17 -16.07 78.17
N ARG A 125 75.66 -14.84 78.37
CA ARG A 125 75.22 -13.68 77.59
C ARG A 125 75.69 -13.73 76.14
N GLU A 126 76.98 -13.99 75.85
CA GLU A 126 77.45 -14.13 74.46
C GLU A 126 76.77 -15.31 73.73
N GLU A 127 76.56 -16.43 74.43
CA GLU A 127 75.86 -17.59 73.87
C GLU A 127 74.36 -17.31 73.66
N ALA A 128 73.71 -16.61 74.58
CA ALA A 128 72.31 -16.18 74.43
C ALA A 128 72.14 -15.13 73.32
N GLU A 129 73.09 -14.21 73.14
CA GLU A 129 73.04 -13.20 72.09
C GLU A 129 73.27 -13.82 70.71
N ARG A 130 74.19 -14.78 70.58
CA ARG A 130 74.32 -15.61 69.37
C ARG A 130 73.04 -16.42 69.10
N LYS A 131 72.47 -17.08 70.11
CA LYS A 131 71.21 -17.84 69.97
C LYS A 131 70.01 -16.93 69.65
N ALA A 132 69.99 -15.69 70.14
CA ALA A 132 68.97 -14.70 69.81
C ALA A 132 69.12 -14.20 68.36
N ALA A 133 70.35 -13.93 67.89
CA ALA A 133 70.62 -13.57 66.51
C ALA A 133 70.29 -14.72 65.53
N GLU A 134 70.63 -15.96 65.90
CA GLU A 134 70.29 -17.17 65.13
C GLU A 134 68.77 -17.39 65.09
N ALA A 135 68.07 -17.29 66.23
CA ALA A 135 66.61 -17.37 66.29
C ALA A 135 65.90 -16.24 65.52
N ALA A 136 66.47 -15.03 65.49
CA ALA A 136 65.98 -13.93 64.67
C ALA A 136 66.17 -14.20 63.17
N ALA A 137 67.34 -14.70 62.77
CA ALA A 137 67.62 -15.10 61.38
C ALA A 137 66.72 -16.26 60.93
N ILE A 138 66.45 -17.23 61.81
CA ILE A 138 65.49 -18.32 61.56
C ILE A 138 64.08 -17.74 61.37
N LYS A 139 63.58 -16.88 62.26
CA LYS A 139 62.24 -16.27 62.12
C LYS A 139 62.08 -15.44 60.84
N VAL A 140 63.08 -14.65 60.46
CA VAL A 140 63.07 -13.89 59.19
C VAL A 140 63.04 -14.85 58.00
N ARG A 141 63.77 -15.98 58.07
CA ARG A 141 63.79 -17.00 57.02
C ARG A 141 62.48 -17.79 56.93
N GLU A 142 61.87 -18.14 58.07
CA GLU A 142 60.54 -18.75 58.17
C GLU A 142 59.47 -17.81 57.61
N GLU A 143 59.51 -16.52 57.96
CA GLU A 143 58.55 -15.56 57.43
C GLU A 143 58.74 -15.31 55.93
N SER A 144 59.99 -15.24 55.43
CA SER A 144 60.24 -15.16 53.98
C SER A 144 59.79 -16.43 53.24
N ASN A 145 59.98 -17.61 53.83
CA ASN A 145 59.50 -18.87 53.26
C ASN A 145 57.97 -18.92 53.25
N ARG A 146 57.31 -18.49 54.33
CA ARG A 146 55.84 -18.43 54.40
C ARG A 146 55.28 -17.47 53.35
N ARG A 147 55.81 -16.25 53.25
CA ARG A 147 55.39 -15.28 52.22
C ARG A 147 55.62 -15.82 50.80
N ALA A 148 56.73 -16.52 50.57
CA ALA A 148 57.00 -17.18 49.29
C ALA A 148 56.07 -18.36 49.00
N GLN A 149 55.67 -19.14 50.01
CA GLN A 149 54.67 -20.21 49.88
C GLN A 149 53.28 -19.64 49.62
N GLU A 150 52.85 -18.62 50.36
CA GLU A 150 51.57 -17.92 50.16
C GLU A 150 51.49 -17.29 48.77
N GLU A 151 52.57 -16.67 48.27
CA GLU A 151 52.61 -16.13 46.92
C GLU A 151 52.63 -17.23 45.84
N ALA A 152 53.39 -18.32 46.05
CA ALA A 152 53.40 -19.46 45.14
C ALA A 152 52.02 -20.15 45.07
N GLU A 153 51.34 -20.29 46.21
CA GLU A 153 49.99 -20.87 46.26
C GLU A 153 48.95 -19.92 45.63
N ARG A 154 49.06 -18.61 45.84
CA ARG A 154 48.19 -17.64 45.17
C ARG A 154 48.38 -17.68 43.65
N ARG A 155 49.63 -17.69 43.17
CA ARG A 155 49.97 -17.86 41.74
C ARG A 155 49.46 -19.21 41.19
N ALA A 156 49.55 -20.29 41.96
CA ALA A 156 49.01 -21.60 41.56
C ALA A 156 47.48 -21.60 41.46
N ARG A 157 46.76 -20.96 42.40
CA ARG A 157 45.30 -20.80 42.36
C ARG A 157 44.86 -19.88 41.20
N GLU A 158 45.60 -18.80 40.94
CA GLU A 158 45.42 -17.91 39.78
C GLU A 158 45.63 -18.68 38.45
N GLU A 159 46.68 -19.50 38.35
CA GLU A 159 46.94 -20.31 37.15
C GLU A 159 45.90 -21.42 36.98
N GLU A 160 45.45 -22.09 38.06
CA GLU A 160 44.39 -23.11 37.97
C GLU A 160 43.06 -22.48 37.55
N ALA A 161 42.71 -21.30 38.07
CA ALA A 161 41.55 -20.54 37.60
C ALA A 161 41.66 -20.18 36.12
N ALA A 162 42.83 -19.69 35.67
CA ALA A 162 43.08 -19.41 34.26
C ALA A 162 43.01 -20.67 33.37
N ARG A 163 43.50 -21.82 33.85
CA ARG A 163 43.38 -23.12 33.17
C ARG A 163 41.93 -23.58 33.08
N ARG A 164 41.13 -23.43 34.15
CA ARG A 164 39.69 -23.74 34.16
C ARG A 164 38.92 -22.86 33.16
N ILE A 165 39.16 -21.54 33.15
CA ILE A 165 38.53 -20.61 32.20
C ILE A 165 38.91 -20.95 30.76
N ARG A 166 40.19 -21.25 30.47
CA ARG A 166 40.63 -21.67 29.14
C ARG A 166 40.00 -23.01 28.71
N ALA A 167 39.94 -23.99 29.60
CA ALA A 167 39.30 -25.28 29.32
C ALA A 167 37.78 -25.17 29.10
N GLU A 168 37.10 -24.26 29.81
CA GLU A 168 35.68 -23.99 29.56
C GLU A 168 35.46 -23.27 28.22
N ALA A 169 36.28 -22.26 27.91
CA ALA A 169 36.26 -21.59 26.61
C ALA A 169 36.51 -22.57 25.46
N GLU A 170 37.47 -23.49 25.61
CA GLU A 170 37.77 -24.53 24.62
C GLU A 170 36.61 -25.54 24.47
N ARG A 171 35.93 -25.92 25.56
CA ARG A 171 34.71 -26.75 25.49
C ARG A 171 33.57 -26.01 24.79
N ARG A 172 33.33 -24.74 25.11
CA ARG A 172 32.30 -23.92 24.45
C ARG A 172 32.59 -23.77 22.96
N ALA A 173 33.84 -23.50 22.57
CA ALA A 173 34.26 -23.44 21.17
C ALA A 173 34.06 -24.77 20.42
N LYS A 174 34.43 -25.90 21.04
CA LYS A 174 34.22 -27.24 20.45
C LYS A 174 32.74 -27.63 20.37
N GLU A 175 31.91 -27.23 21.32
CA GLU A 175 30.46 -27.44 21.28
C GLU A 175 29.78 -26.56 20.23
N GLU A 176 30.22 -25.31 20.07
CA GLU A 176 29.77 -24.41 19.00
C GLU A 176 30.21 -24.91 17.61
N GLU A 177 31.44 -25.40 17.47
CA GLU A 177 31.94 -26.01 16.23
C GLU A 177 31.15 -27.27 15.87
N GLN A 178 30.94 -28.19 16.83
CA GLN A 178 30.10 -29.38 16.60
C GLN A 178 28.65 -29.00 16.24
N ARG A 179 28.10 -27.97 16.87
CA ARG A 179 26.76 -27.44 16.54
C ARG A 179 26.73 -26.85 15.13
N ARG A 180 27.79 -26.18 14.69
CA ARG A 180 27.94 -25.61 13.34
C ARG A 180 28.11 -26.69 12.28
N GLN A 181 28.98 -27.67 12.50
CA GLN A 181 29.14 -28.85 11.64
C GLN A 181 27.84 -29.65 11.52
N LYS A 182 27.10 -29.81 12.62
CA LYS A 182 25.79 -30.49 12.62
C LYS A 182 24.73 -29.70 11.84
N LEU A 183 24.64 -28.38 12.02
CA LEU A 183 23.75 -27.53 11.23
C LEU A 183 24.08 -27.56 9.74
N GLU A 184 25.37 -27.61 9.38
CA GLU A 184 25.78 -27.73 7.98
C GLU A 184 25.44 -29.11 7.39
N ALA A 185 25.62 -30.20 8.15
CA ALA A 185 25.19 -31.54 7.75
C ALA A 185 23.67 -31.61 7.56
N GLU A 186 22.89 -31.06 8.49
CA GLU A 186 21.42 -31.00 8.44
C GLU A 186 20.94 -30.17 7.24
N MET A 187 21.58 -29.04 6.94
CA MET A 187 21.30 -28.28 5.72
C MET A 187 21.69 -29.04 4.44
N ARG A 188 22.80 -29.76 4.43
CA ARG A 188 23.23 -30.59 3.28
C ARG A 188 22.24 -31.73 3.03
N GLU A 189 21.81 -32.47 4.06
CA GLU A 189 20.75 -33.48 3.93
C GLU A 189 19.43 -32.87 3.43
N ARG A 190 19.03 -31.71 3.97
CA ARG A 190 17.80 -31.01 3.54
C ARG A 190 17.86 -30.58 2.07
N ILE A 191 19.00 -30.04 1.61
CA ILE A 191 19.20 -29.65 0.20
C ILE A 191 19.23 -30.87 -0.73
N VAL A 192 19.80 -32.00 -0.31
CA VAL A 192 19.80 -33.25 -1.09
C VAL A 192 18.39 -33.85 -1.15
N GLY A 193 17.68 -33.92 -0.03
CA GLY A 193 16.30 -34.39 0.04
C GLY A 193 15.33 -33.52 -0.76
N GLU A 194 15.48 -32.20 -0.71
CA GLU A 194 14.68 -31.28 -1.52
C GLU A 194 14.97 -31.44 -3.02
N LYS A 195 16.23 -31.63 -3.42
CA LYS A 195 16.58 -31.94 -4.81
C LYS A 195 15.99 -33.27 -5.28
N GLN A 196 16.14 -34.34 -4.51
CA GLN A 196 15.59 -35.66 -4.87
C GLN A 196 14.05 -35.64 -4.92
N ALA A 197 13.39 -35.00 -3.95
CA ALA A 197 11.93 -34.83 -3.97
C ALA A 197 11.45 -34.02 -5.19
N LYS A 198 12.20 -32.98 -5.59
CA LYS A 198 11.91 -32.17 -6.77
C LYS A 198 12.15 -32.93 -8.08
N GLU A 199 13.21 -33.72 -8.17
CA GLU A 199 13.55 -34.53 -9.33
C GLU A 199 12.56 -35.68 -9.55
N ASP A 200 12.12 -36.36 -8.48
CA ASP A 200 11.06 -37.38 -8.58
C ASP A 200 9.66 -36.78 -8.77
N ALA A 201 9.38 -35.58 -8.25
CA ALA A 201 8.16 -34.85 -8.59
C ALA A 201 8.15 -34.47 -10.09
N GLU A 202 9.29 -34.02 -10.64
CA GLU A 202 9.40 -33.69 -12.07
C GLU A 202 9.33 -34.95 -12.95
N ARG A 203 9.94 -36.07 -12.53
CA ARG A 203 9.82 -37.39 -13.19
C ARG A 203 8.36 -37.81 -13.30
N ARG A 204 7.63 -37.81 -12.17
CA ARG A 204 6.20 -38.17 -12.11
C ARG A 204 5.31 -37.18 -12.87
N ALA A 205 5.68 -35.90 -12.92
CA ALA A 205 4.98 -34.90 -13.73
C ALA A 205 5.18 -35.16 -15.24
N ARG A 206 6.40 -35.48 -15.68
CA ARG A 206 6.71 -35.85 -17.08
C ARG A 206 6.00 -37.15 -17.48
N GLU A 207 6.02 -38.17 -16.63
CA GLU A 207 5.30 -39.45 -16.86
C GLU A 207 3.78 -39.25 -16.98
N LYS A 208 3.18 -38.46 -16.08
CA LYS A 208 1.76 -38.08 -16.20
C LYS A 208 1.46 -37.31 -17.47
N LEU A 209 2.33 -36.36 -17.85
CA LEU A 209 2.14 -35.51 -19.03
C LEU A 209 2.36 -36.27 -20.35
N GLU A 210 3.16 -37.35 -20.37
CA GLU A 210 3.18 -38.30 -21.49
C GLU A 210 1.95 -39.21 -21.51
N ALA A 211 1.51 -39.73 -20.36
CA ALA A 211 0.30 -40.56 -20.29
C ALA A 211 -0.96 -39.78 -20.72
N GLU A 212 -1.08 -38.53 -20.29
CA GLU A 212 -2.14 -37.60 -20.68
C GLU A 212 -2.08 -37.27 -22.18
N LYS A 213 -0.88 -37.03 -22.75
CA LYS A 213 -0.72 -36.86 -24.20
C LYS A 213 -1.18 -38.08 -24.99
N ARG A 214 -0.76 -39.28 -24.61
CA ARG A 214 -1.15 -40.53 -25.30
C ARG A 214 -2.66 -40.78 -25.18
N ALA A 215 -3.25 -40.55 -24.00
CA ALA A 215 -4.69 -40.61 -23.81
C ALA A 215 -5.45 -39.58 -24.65
N LYS A 216 -4.88 -38.38 -24.84
CA LYS A 216 -5.45 -37.33 -25.68
C LYS A 216 -5.31 -37.63 -27.17
N GLU A 217 -4.19 -38.17 -27.64
CA GLU A 217 -4.02 -38.61 -29.03
C GLU A 217 -4.98 -39.77 -29.40
N ASP A 218 -5.19 -40.73 -28.50
CA ASP A 218 -6.20 -41.79 -28.69
C ASP A 218 -7.64 -41.27 -28.64
N ALA A 219 -7.91 -40.24 -27.83
CA ALA A 219 -9.22 -39.57 -27.81
C ALA A 219 -9.45 -38.78 -29.10
N GLU A 220 -8.47 -37.97 -29.55
CA GLU A 220 -8.55 -37.20 -30.79
C GLU A 220 -8.65 -38.11 -32.02
N ARG A 221 -7.98 -39.27 -32.03
CA ARG A 221 -8.14 -40.29 -33.08
C ARG A 221 -9.59 -40.81 -33.17
N LYS A 222 -10.19 -41.18 -32.03
CA LYS A 222 -11.57 -41.69 -31.96
C LYS A 222 -12.60 -40.61 -32.33
N VAL A 223 -12.41 -39.38 -31.84
CA VAL A 223 -13.25 -38.22 -32.20
C VAL A 223 -13.14 -37.91 -33.70
N ARG A 224 -11.95 -38.06 -34.30
CA ARG A 224 -11.74 -37.86 -35.74
C ARG A 224 -12.43 -38.94 -36.59
N GLU A 225 -12.34 -40.23 -36.22
CA GLU A 225 -13.08 -41.29 -36.89
C GLU A 225 -14.60 -41.10 -36.78
N GLU A 226 -15.10 -40.67 -35.62
CA GLU A 226 -16.53 -40.41 -35.44
C GLU A 226 -16.99 -39.16 -36.22
N ALA A 227 -16.19 -38.10 -36.24
CA ALA A 227 -16.44 -36.91 -37.05
C ALA A 227 -16.45 -37.22 -38.56
N GLU A 228 -15.55 -38.07 -39.04
CA GLU A 228 -15.49 -38.48 -40.44
C GLU A 228 -16.70 -39.37 -40.82
N ARG A 229 -17.14 -40.26 -39.91
CA ARG A 229 -18.41 -41.00 -40.08
C ARG A 229 -19.62 -40.07 -40.11
N ARG A 230 -19.72 -39.11 -39.18
CA ARG A 230 -20.81 -38.11 -39.13
C ARG A 230 -20.82 -37.22 -40.38
N ALA A 231 -19.66 -36.76 -40.85
CA ALA A 231 -19.52 -35.98 -42.08
C ALA A 231 -19.98 -36.77 -43.31
N LYS A 232 -19.63 -38.06 -43.40
CA LYS A 232 -20.09 -38.94 -44.50
C LYS A 232 -21.61 -39.13 -44.51
N ILE A 233 -22.23 -39.31 -43.34
CA ILE A 233 -23.69 -39.40 -43.18
C ILE A 233 -24.37 -38.07 -43.55
N GLN A 234 -23.82 -36.94 -43.12
CA GLN A 234 -24.35 -35.60 -43.47
C GLN A 234 -24.21 -35.29 -44.97
N ALA A 235 -23.12 -35.70 -45.61
CA ALA A 235 -22.95 -35.56 -47.06
C ALA A 235 -23.96 -36.40 -47.86
N GLU A 236 -24.24 -37.65 -47.45
CA GLU A 236 -25.27 -38.48 -48.09
C GLU A 236 -26.67 -37.90 -47.87
N ALA A 237 -26.97 -37.39 -46.66
CA ALA A 237 -28.23 -36.72 -46.37
C ALA A 237 -28.43 -35.45 -47.21
N ALA A 238 -27.40 -34.60 -47.31
CA ALA A 238 -27.43 -33.40 -48.15
C ALA A 238 -27.63 -33.74 -49.64
N ALA A 239 -26.95 -34.77 -50.14
CA ALA A 239 -27.11 -35.23 -51.53
C ALA A 239 -28.54 -35.75 -51.80
N ARG A 240 -29.18 -36.45 -50.84
CA ARG A 240 -30.60 -36.84 -50.95
C ARG A 240 -31.52 -35.62 -50.99
N VAL A 241 -31.35 -34.67 -50.09
CA VAL A 241 -32.15 -33.43 -50.05
C VAL A 241 -31.99 -32.60 -51.33
N GLU A 242 -30.79 -32.52 -51.90
CA GLU A 242 -30.59 -31.82 -53.18
C GLU A 242 -31.23 -32.57 -54.37
N ALA A 243 -31.15 -33.90 -54.40
CA ALA A 243 -31.80 -34.73 -55.42
C ALA A 243 -33.34 -34.66 -55.34
N GLU A 244 -33.90 -34.65 -54.13
CA GLU A 244 -35.32 -34.49 -53.86
C GLU A 244 -35.80 -33.08 -54.23
N ARG A 245 -35.03 -32.04 -53.87
CA ARG A 245 -35.29 -30.64 -54.29
C ARG A 245 -35.27 -30.47 -55.81
N LYS A 246 -34.33 -31.13 -56.51
CA LYS A 246 -34.29 -31.16 -57.99
C LYS A 246 -35.50 -31.86 -58.60
N ARG A 247 -35.96 -32.98 -58.01
CA ARG A 247 -37.22 -33.65 -58.43
C ARG A 247 -38.44 -32.77 -58.21
N MET A 248 -38.56 -32.13 -57.05
CA MET A 248 -39.64 -31.17 -56.75
C MET A 248 -39.65 -30.01 -57.74
N GLN A 249 -38.49 -29.43 -58.08
CA GLN A 249 -38.40 -28.36 -59.07
C GLN A 249 -38.72 -28.83 -60.50
N GLU A 250 -38.39 -30.07 -60.88
CA GLU A 250 -38.76 -30.63 -62.19
C GLU A 250 -40.26 -30.95 -62.27
N GLU A 251 -40.87 -31.45 -61.19
CA GLU A 251 -42.32 -31.71 -61.14
C GLU A 251 -43.13 -30.41 -61.08
N GLU A 252 -42.73 -29.43 -60.27
CA GLU A 252 -43.37 -28.11 -60.22
C GLU A 252 -43.28 -27.41 -61.58
N ARG A 253 -42.13 -27.51 -62.26
CA ARG A 253 -41.96 -26.99 -63.62
C ARG A 253 -42.89 -27.69 -64.62
N LYS A 254 -43.02 -29.03 -64.58
CA LYS A 254 -43.95 -29.75 -65.45
C LYS A 254 -45.41 -29.40 -65.17
N ARG A 255 -45.80 -29.22 -63.90
CA ARG A 255 -47.14 -28.72 -63.53
C ARG A 255 -47.40 -27.32 -64.09
N ARG A 256 -46.44 -26.40 -64.00
CA ARG A 256 -46.54 -25.05 -64.59
C ARG A 256 -46.63 -25.11 -66.12
N GLU A 257 -45.79 -25.90 -66.79
CA GLU A 257 -45.83 -26.09 -68.25
C GLU A 257 -47.14 -26.73 -68.73
N GLU A 258 -47.76 -27.64 -67.95
CA GLU A 258 -49.06 -28.24 -68.28
C GLU A 258 -50.25 -27.32 -67.97
N GLU A 259 -50.23 -26.59 -66.85
CA GLU A 259 -51.30 -25.64 -66.50
C GLU A 259 -51.30 -24.43 -67.45
N GLU A 260 -50.13 -23.90 -67.80
CA GLU A 260 -50.02 -22.81 -68.77
C GLU A 260 -50.46 -23.26 -70.17
N ARG A 261 -50.15 -24.51 -70.57
CA ARG A 261 -50.67 -25.09 -71.81
C ARG A 261 -52.18 -25.22 -71.81
N LYS A 262 -52.80 -25.70 -70.71
CA LYS A 262 -54.27 -25.80 -70.59
C LYS A 262 -54.95 -24.43 -70.61
N ARG A 263 -54.36 -23.41 -69.97
CA ARG A 263 -54.84 -22.02 -70.06
C ARG A 263 -54.78 -21.49 -71.49
N ARG A 264 -53.67 -21.72 -72.21
CA ARG A 264 -53.52 -21.33 -73.63
C ARG A 264 -54.54 -22.04 -74.53
N GLU A 265 -54.75 -23.35 -74.37
CA GLU A 265 -55.73 -24.12 -75.16
C GLU A 265 -57.19 -23.72 -74.87
N GLU A 266 -57.53 -23.28 -73.64
CA GLU A 266 -58.88 -22.76 -73.34
C GLU A 266 -59.09 -21.30 -73.81
N GLU A 267 -58.08 -20.44 -73.65
CA GLU A 267 -58.15 -19.03 -74.06
C GLU A 267 -58.18 -18.90 -75.59
N GLU A 268 -57.42 -19.72 -76.33
CA GLU A 268 -57.44 -19.72 -77.79
C GLU A 268 -58.81 -20.19 -78.33
N ARG A 269 -59.47 -21.14 -77.67
CA ARG A 269 -60.80 -21.59 -78.06
C ARG A 269 -61.85 -20.50 -77.88
N LYS A 270 -61.82 -19.75 -76.78
CA LYS A 270 -62.73 -18.60 -76.55
C LYS A 270 -62.46 -17.43 -77.50
N ARG A 271 -61.19 -17.15 -77.83
CA ARG A 271 -60.84 -16.12 -78.83
C ARG A 271 -61.41 -16.44 -80.22
N ARG A 272 -61.37 -17.70 -80.67
CA ARG A 272 -61.85 -18.09 -82.01
C ARG A 272 -63.37 -17.89 -82.21
N GLU A 273 -64.19 -18.04 -81.17
CA GLU A 273 -65.64 -17.79 -81.24
C GLU A 273 -66.01 -16.29 -81.17
N GLU A 274 -65.14 -15.44 -80.62
CA GLU A 274 -65.33 -13.98 -80.58
C GLU A 274 -64.78 -13.28 -81.83
N GLU A 275 -63.67 -13.76 -82.39
CA GLU A 275 -62.98 -13.14 -83.52
C GLU A 275 -63.76 -13.23 -84.84
N GLU A 276 -64.51 -14.32 -85.09
CA GLU A 276 -65.37 -14.42 -86.27
C GLU A 276 -66.51 -13.36 -86.25
N ARG A 277 -66.92 -12.91 -85.06
CA ARG A 277 -67.95 -11.88 -84.90
C ARG A 277 -67.40 -10.46 -85.08
N LYS A 278 -66.15 -10.20 -84.66
CA LYS A 278 -65.48 -8.90 -84.82
C LYS A 278 -64.88 -8.65 -86.21
N ARG A 279 -64.51 -9.71 -86.94
CA ARG A 279 -63.95 -9.61 -88.32
C ARG A 279 -64.89 -8.98 -89.36
N LYS A 280 -66.18 -8.76 -89.06
CA LYS A 280 -67.13 -8.01 -89.92
C LYS A 280 -67.26 -6.51 -89.56
N GLU A 281 -66.75 -6.07 -88.41
CA GLU A 281 -66.66 -4.63 -88.05
C GLU A 281 -65.26 -4.05 -88.32
N GLU A 282 -64.22 -4.89 -88.25
CA GLU A 282 -62.84 -4.40 -88.38
C GLU A 282 -62.37 -4.16 -89.83
N GLU A 283 -63.11 -4.62 -90.85
CA GLU A 283 -62.74 -4.38 -92.26
C GLU A 283 -62.81 -2.89 -92.64
N GLU A 284 -63.71 -2.11 -92.03
CA GLU A 284 -63.77 -0.65 -92.20
C GLU A 284 -62.63 0.06 -91.44
N ARG A 285 -62.17 -0.52 -90.33
CA ARG A 285 -61.07 0.01 -89.51
C ARG A 285 -59.68 -0.26 -90.11
N ARG A 286 -59.52 -1.38 -90.83
CA ARG A 286 -58.28 -1.76 -91.56
C ARG A 286 -57.75 -0.68 -92.49
N ARG A 287 -58.62 0.14 -93.10
CA ARG A 287 -58.20 1.25 -93.97
C ARG A 287 -57.56 2.45 -93.26
N ARG A 288 -57.59 2.52 -91.93
CA ARG A 288 -56.93 3.59 -91.15
C ARG A 288 -55.63 3.15 -90.45
N GLU A 289 -55.40 1.85 -90.32
CA GLU A 289 -54.16 1.33 -89.71
C GLU A 289 -53.05 1.07 -90.75
N GLU A 290 -53.38 0.96 -92.04
CA GLU A 290 -52.40 0.77 -93.12
C GLU A 290 -51.44 1.96 -93.30
N GLU A 291 -51.88 3.18 -92.99
CA GLU A 291 -51.05 4.39 -93.05
C GLU A 291 -50.11 4.52 -91.84
N GLU A 292 -50.56 4.19 -90.62
CA GLU A 292 -49.72 4.25 -89.42
C GLU A 292 -48.70 3.09 -89.37
N ARG A 293 -49.08 1.90 -89.85
CA ARG A 293 -48.22 0.71 -89.85
C ARG A 293 -46.93 0.91 -90.66
N ARG A 294 -46.98 1.67 -91.76
CA ARG A 294 -45.78 2.03 -92.56
C ARG A 294 -44.73 2.82 -91.78
N ARG A 295 -45.10 3.55 -90.71
CA ARG A 295 -44.11 4.26 -89.86
C ARG A 295 -43.44 3.37 -88.82
N ARG A 296 -44.05 2.26 -88.40
CA ARG A 296 -43.48 1.37 -87.36
C ARG A 296 -42.66 0.21 -87.94
N GLU A 297 -43.00 -0.27 -89.14
CA GLU A 297 -42.23 -1.35 -89.79
C GLU A 297 -40.87 -0.91 -90.35
N GLU A 298 -40.62 0.40 -90.51
CA GLU A 298 -39.29 0.92 -90.89
C GLU A 298 -38.34 1.08 -89.68
N GLU A 299 -38.87 1.20 -88.45
CA GLU A 299 -38.08 1.44 -87.25
C GLU A 299 -37.61 0.15 -86.56
N GLU A 300 -38.46 -0.89 -86.48
CA GLU A 300 -38.04 -2.16 -85.85
C GLU A 300 -37.09 -2.99 -86.74
N ARG A 301 -37.22 -2.89 -88.08
CA ARG A 301 -36.26 -3.49 -89.02
C ARG A 301 -34.84 -2.95 -88.82
N LYS A 302 -34.68 -1.70 -88.36
CA LYS A 302 -33.37 -1.08 -88.08
C LYS A 302 -32.70 -1.57 -86.79
N ARG A 303 -33.41 -2.22 -85.85
CA ARG A 303 -32.78 -2.75 -84.62
C ARG A 303 -32.31 -4.20 -84.73
N LYS A 304 -33.05 -5.05 -85.43
CA LYS A 304 -32.67 -6.47 -85.62
C LYS A 304 -31.49 -6.67 -86.58
N GLU A 305 -31.07 -5.63 -87.29
CA GLU A 305 -29.85 -5.62 -88.12
C GLU A 305 -28.64 -4.94 -87.42
N GLU A 306 -28.84 -4.31 -86.26
CA GLU A 306 -27.77 -3.58 -85.54
C GLU A 306 -27.11 -4.40 -84.41
N GLU A 307 -27.86 -5.24 -83.69
CA GLU A 307 -27.32 -5.96 -82.54
C GLU A 307 -26.45 -7.17 -82.93
N GLU A 308 -26.78 -7.89 -84.00
CA GLU A 308 -25.93 -8.98 -84.52
C GLU A 308 -24.62 -8.42 -85.13
N ARG A 309 -24.63 -7.16 -85.58
CA ARG A 309 -23.43 -6.47 -86.07
C ARG A 309 -22.49 -6.07 -84.91
N LYS A 310 -23.03 -5.51 -83.82
CA LYS A 310 -22.21 -5.08 -82.66
C LYS A 310 -21.47 -6.23 -81.96
N ARG A 311 -22.03 -7.45 -81.94
CA ARG A 311 -21.32 -8.65 -81.42
C ARG A 311 -20.20 -9.18 -82.33
N ARG A 312 -20.06 -8.70 -83.57
CA ARG A 312 -18.89 -9.02 -84.43
C ARG A 312 -17.87 -7.88 -84.52
N GLU A 313 -18.29 -6.63 -84.30
CA GLU A 313 -17.37 -5.47 -84.37
C GLU A 313 -16.54 -5.24 -83.10
N GLU A 314 -16.95 -5.67 -81.90
CA GLU A 314 -16.13 -5.44 -80.67
C GLU A 314 -14.93 -6.40 -80.55
N GLU A 315 -15.07 -7.67 -80.92
CA GLU A 315 -14.03 -8.69 -80.70
C GLU A 315 -12.85 -8.53 -81.69
N GLU A 316 -13.07 -8.02 -82.90
CA GLU A 316 -11.97 -7.73 -83.83
C GLU A 316 -11.29 -6.38 -83.54
N ARG A 317 -12.03 -5.38 -83.02
CA ARG A 317 -11.50 -4.03 -82.76
C ARG A 317 -10.40 -4.03 -81.69
N LYS A 318 -10.56 -4.81 -80.61
CA LYS A 318 -9.54 -5.00 -79.56
C LYS A 318 -8.25 -5.68 -80.04
N ARG A 319 -8.19 -6.23 -81.26
CA ARG A 319 -6.95 -6.77 -81.87
C ARG A 319 -6.27 -5.84 -82.89
N ARG A 320 -6.91 -4.75 -83.32
CA ARG A 320 -6.31 -3.80 -84.28
C ARG A 320 -5.82 -2.49 -83.63
N GLU A 321 -6.47 -2.02 -82.55
CA GLU A 321 -6.10 -0.74 -81.91
C GLU A 321 -4.77 -0.77 -81.12
N GLU A 322 -4.24 -1.93 -80.71
CA GLU A 322 -2.97 -2.02 -79.98
C GLU A 322 -1.73 -2.10 -80.91
N GLU A 323 -1.86 -2.64 -82.14
CA GLU A 323 -0.72 -2.84 -83.04
C GLU A 323 -0.49 -1.68 -84.02
N GLU A 324 -1.54 -0.98 -84.48
CA GLU A 324 -1.37 0.13 -85.43
C GLU A 324 -0.79 1.40 -84.77
N ARG A 325 -1.11 1.65 -83.49
CA ARG A 325 -0.59 2.82 -82.75
C ARG A 325 0.93 2.85 -82.69
N LYS A 326 1.58 1.67 -82.59
CA LYS A 326 3.05 1.53 -82.53
C LYS A 326 3.78 1.75 -83.85
N ARG A 327 3.08 1.96 -84.97
CA ARG A 327 3.72 2.36 -86.25
C ARG A 327 3.52 3.84 -86.63
N ARG A 328 2.51 4.52 -86.09
CA ARG A 328 2.25 5.94 -86.40
C ARG A 328 3.10 6.93 -85.58
N GLU A 329 3.47 6.59 -84.34
CA GLU A 329 4.26 7.48 -83.47
C GLU A 329 5.74 7.66 -83.89
N GLU A 330 6.29 6.83 -84.80
CA GLU A 330 7.70 6.91 -85.24
C GLU A 330 7.88 7.54 -86.64
N GLU A 331 6.94 7.36 -87.58
CA GLU A 331 7.07 7.89 -88.96
C GLU A 331 6.58 9.34 -89.11
N GLU A 332 5.55 9.76 -88.36
CA GLU A 332 5.03 11.13 -88.43
C GLU A 332 6.05 12.18 -87.91
N ARG A 333 6.98 11.73 -87.07
CA ARG A 333 8.07 12.52 -86.49
C ARG A 333 9.14 12.96 -87.50
N ARG A 334 8.99 12.61 -88.79
CA ARG A 334 9.89 12.97 -89.90
C ARG A 334 9.27 13.74 -91.07
N ARG A 335 7.99 14.15 -90.97
CA ARG A 335 7.34 15.00 -91.99
C ARG A 335 6.88 16.37 -91.50
N LYS A 336 6.76 16.58 -90.19
CA LYS A 336 6.33 17.87 -89.61
C LYS A 336 7.41 18.95 -89.52
N GLU A 337 8.64 18.66 -89.93
CA GLU A 337 9.80 19.57 -89.82
C GLU A 337 10.06 20.39 -91.11
N GLU A 338 9.34 20.12 -92.21
CA GLU A 338 9.58 20.76 -93.52
C GLU A 338 8.42 21.66 -94.00
N GLU A 339 7.17 21.42 -93.57
CA GLU A 339 5.98 22.14 -94.07
C GLU A 339 5.72 23.51 -93.41
N GLU A 340 6.32 23.77 -92.23
CA GLU A 340 6.16 25.05 -91.50
C GLU A 340 6.71 26.26 -92.30
N ARG A 341 7.60 26.02 -93.27
CA ARG A 341 8.30 27.06 -94.03
C ARG A 341 7.46 27.73 -95.12
N LYS A 342 6.26 27.23 -95.47
CA LYS A 342 5.50 27.70 -96.66
C LYS A 342 4.16 28.41 -96.43
N ARG A 343 3.71 28.61 -95.19
CA ARG A 343 2.46 29.36 -94.88
C ARG A 343 2.67 30.82 -94.46
N ARG A 344 3.84 31.41 -94.75
CA ARG A 344 4.14 32.85 -94.52
C ARG A 344 4.07 33.73 -95.78
N GLU A 345 3.56 33.23 -96.91
CA GLU A 345 3.57 33.94 -98.21
C GLU A 345 2.17 34.24 -98.79
N GLU A 346 1.07 34.04 -98.06
CA GLU A 346 -0.30 34.35 -98.53
C GLU A 346 -1.04 35.36 -97.62
N GLU A 347 -0.36 36.46 -97.24
CA GLU A 347 -0.92 37.51 -96.35
C GLU A 347 -1.59 38.70 -97.11
N GLU A 348 -1.83 38.62 -98.43
CA GLU A 348 -2.18 39.82 -99.22
C GLU A 348 -3.53 39.81 -99.97
N ARG A 349 -4.35 38.75 -99.89
CA ARG A 349 -5.54 38.61 -100.77
C ARG A 349 -6.91 38.73 -100.08
N LYS A 350 -7.29 40.00 -99.80
CA LYS A 350 -8.59 40.51 -99.30
C LYS A 350 -8.83 40.30 -97.78
N ARG A 351 -9.14 41.32 -96.95
CA ARG A 351 -9.11 42.80 -97.07
C ARG A 351 -9.91 43.50 -98.18
N ARG A 352 -10.95 42.88 -98.76
CA ARG A 352 -11.86 43.52 -99.74
C ARG A 352 -13.33 43.06 -99.73
N GLU A 353 -13.75 42.22 -98.78
CA GLU A 353 -15.14 41.73 -98.66
C GLU A 353 -15.75 42.02 -97.27
N GLU A 354 -15.25 43.06 -96.62
CA GLU A 354 -15.90 43.72 -95.48
C GLU A 354 -16.71 44.92 -96.00
N GLU A 355 -18.04 44.78 -96.19
CA GLU A 355 -18.99 45.91 -96.09
C GLU A 355 -20.47 45.47 -96.04
N GLU A 356 -20.91 44.53 -96.87
CA GLU A 356 -22.34 44.49 -97.29
C GLU A 356 -23.36 43.92 -96.26
N ARG A 357 -22.94 43.16 -95.24
CA ARG A 357 -23.87 42.43 -94.34
C ARG A 357 -24.18 43.07 -92.98
N LYS A 358 -23.74 44.31 -92.73
CA LYS A 358 -24.06 45.06 -91.49
C LYS A 358 -25.29 46.00 -91.59
N ARG A 359 -26.13 45.87 -92.62
CA ARG A 359 -27.21 46.85 -92.95
C ARG A 359 -28.66 46.31 -93.00
N LYS A 360 -28.96 45.07 -92.56
CA LYS A 360 -30.30 44.46 -92.82
C LYS A 360 -31.03 43.73 -91.69
N GLU A 361 -30.53 43.65 -90.46
CA GLU A 361 -31.22 42.92 -89.36
C GLU A 361 -31.46 43.75 -88.07
N GLU A 362 -31.20 45.05 -88.10
CA GLU A 362 -31.58 45.96 -86.99
C GLU A 362 -33.06 46.40 -87.07
N GLU A 363 -33.73 46.17 -88.20
CA GLU A 363 -35.05 46.75 -88.50
C GLU A 363 -36.24 45.88 -88.03
N GLU A 364 -36.18 44.54 -88.10
CA GLU A 364 -37.35 43.71 -87.73
C GLU A 364 -37.60 43.67 -86.21
N ARG A 365 -36.58 43.89 -85.38
CA ARG A 365 -36.68 43.87 -83.91
C ARG A 365 -37.61 44.96 -83.34
N LYS A 366 -37.97 45.98 -84.12
CA LYS A 366 -38.81 47.11 -83.68
C LYS A 366 -40.32 46.99 -83.95
N ARG A 367 -40.81 45.89 -84.54
CA ARG A 367 -42.24 45.74 -84.91
C ARG A 367 -43.10 44.84 -84.01
N ARG A 368 -42.56 44.25 -82.94
CA ARG A 368 -43.30 43.25 -82.13
C ARG A 368 -43.64 43.67 -80.68
N GLU A 369 -43.20 44.85 -80.21
CA GLU A 369 -43.41 45.29 -78.81
C GLU A 369 -44.58 46.28 -78.60
N GLU A 370 -45.22 46.79 -79.67
CA GLU A 370 -46.20 47.89 -79.56
C GLU A 370 -47.69 47.47 -79.74
N GLU A 371 -47.97 46.31 -80.35
CA GLU A 371 -49.36 45.94 -80.71
C GLU A 371 -50.14 45.22 -79.59
N GLU A 372 -49.50 44.34 -78.82
CA GLU A 372 -50.19 43.49 -77.83
C GLU A 372 -50.66 44.27 -76.59
N ARG A 373 -49.96 45.37 -76.23
CA ARG A 373 -50.35 46.29 -75.14
C ARG A 373 -51.63 47.10 -75.41
N ARG A 374 -52.26 46.96 -76.58
CA ARG A 374 -53.49 47.70 -76.96
C ARG A 374 -54.79 46.90 -76.90
N ARG A 375 -54.76 45.65 -76.44
CA ARG A 375 -55.93 44.84 -76.02
C ARG A 375 -55.87 44.53 -74.51
N LYS A 376 -55.55 45.52 -73.66
CA LYS A 376 -56.54 46.40 -72.98
C LYS A 376 -57.61 45.62 -72.20
N GLU A 377 -57.67 45.78 -70.88
CA GLU A 377 -58.28 46.94 -70.17
C GLU A 377 -59.79 47.18 -70.45
N GLU A 378 -60.42 46.39 -71.33
CA GLU A 378 -61.87 46.53 -71.63
C GLU A 378 -62.72 45.45 -70.93
N GLU A 379 -62.25 44.20 -70.82
CA GLU A 379 -62.99 43.14 -70.11
C GLU A 379 -62.97 43.32 -68.57
N GLU A 380 -61.90 43.93 -68.05
CA GLU A 380 -61.73 44.25 -66.62
C GLU A 380 -62.83 45.18 -66.09
N ARG A 381 -63.42 46.00 -66.98
CA ARG A 381 -64.41 47.02 -66.63
C ARG A 381 -65.87 46.53 -66.56
N LYS A 382 -66.12 45.22 -66.68
CA LYS A 382 -67.47 44.61 -66.59
C LYS A 382 -67.66 43.59 -65.46
N ARG A 383 -66.59 43.08 -64.83
CA ARG A 383 -66.73 42.12 -63.71
C ARG A 383 -66.93 42.81 -62.35
N LEU A 384 -66.54 44.08 -62.23
CA LEU A 384 -66.73 44.94 -61.03
C LEU A 384 -68.20 45.30 -60.73
N GLU A 385 -69.14 45.04 -61.64
CA GLU A 385 -70.56 45.40 -61.47
C GLU A 385 -71.41 44.21 -60.93
N GLU A 386 -70.96 42.96 -61.09
CA GLU A 386 -71.61 41.79 -60.48
C GLU A 386 -71.25 41.63 -58.98
N GLU A 387 -70.26 42.39 -58.51
CA GLU A 387 -69.72 42.27 -57.16
C GLU A 387 -70.70 42.73 -56.06
N GLU A 388 -71.51 43.77 -56.31
CA GLU A 388 -72.32 44.38 -55.25
C GLU A 388 -73.56 43.56 -54.86
N ARG A 389 -74.16 42.82 -55.79
CA ARG A 389 -75.44 42.13 -55.56
C ARG A 389 -75.31 40.83 -54.76
N LYS A 390 -74.24 40.06 -54.96
CA LYS A 390 -73.98 38.83 -54.18
C LYS A 390 -73.46 39.13 -52.77
N ARG A 391 -72.75 40.25 -52.58
CA ARG A 391 -72.19 40.67 -51.27
C ARG A 391 -73.24 40.75 -50.15
N ARG A 392 -74.48 41.17 -50.43
CA ARG A 392 -75.51 41.40 -49.39
C ARG A 392 -76.21 40.14 -48.86
N GLU A 393 -76.37 39.10 -49.68
CA GLU A 393 -77.00 37.84 -49.24
C GLU A 393 -76.01 36.90 -48.53
N GLU A 394 -74.71 37.09 -48.74
CA GLU A 394 -73.66 36.31 -48.08
C GLU A 394 -73.30 36.86 -46.68
N GLU A 395 -73.42 38.17 -46.47
CA GLU A 395 -72.98 38.85 -45.24
C GLU A 395 -73.77 38.42 -43.99
N GLU A 396 -75.09 38.25 -44.11
CA GLU A 396 -75.96 37.85 -42.99
C GLU A 396 -75.73 36.39 -42.57
N ARG A 397 -75.34 35.53 -43.52
CA ARG A 397 -75.00 34.13 -43.23
C ARG A 397 -73.60 34.00 -42.62
N LYS A 398 -72.63 34.78 -43.13
CA LYS A 398 -71.26 34.83 -42.59
C LYS A 398 -71.22 35.23 -41.11
N ARG A 399 -71.97 36.24 -40.67
CA ARG A 399 -71.89 36.73 -39.27
C ARG A 399 -72.18 35.69 -38.19
N LYS A 400 -72.93 34.61 -38.47
CA LYS A 400 -73.19 33.53 -37.49
C LYS A 400 -72.19 32.37 -37.56
N GLU A 401 -71.54 32.18 -38.69
CA GLU A 401 -70.52 31.13 -38.89
C GLU A 401 -69.11 31.67 -38.53
N GLU A 402 -68.88 32.97 -38.74
CA GLU A 402 -67.63 33.67 -38.48
C GLU A 402 -67.31 33.82 -36.98
N GLU A 403 -68.31 33.93 -36.09
CA GLU A 403 -68.05 34.04 -34.64
C GLU A 403 -67.61 32.70 -34.02
N GLU A 404 -68.23 31.58 -34.40
CA GLU A 404 -67.76 30.25 -33.97
C GLU A 404 -66.42 29.89 -34.63
N ARG A 405 -66.27 30.21 -35.93
CA ARG A 405 -65.03 29.99 -36.66
C ARG A 405 -63.88 30.82 -36.10
N LYS A 406 -64.08 32.10 -35.74
CA LYS A 406 -63.04 32.94 -35.11
C LYS A 406 -62.53 32.38 -33.79
N ARG A 407 -63.40 31.78 -32.96
CA ARG A 407 -62.94 31.13 -31.71
C ARG A 407 -62.04 29.93 -31.99
N ARG A 408 -62.40 29.08 -32.97
CA ARG A 408 -61.57 27.93 -33.36
C ARG A 408 -60.29 28.35 -34.07
N GLU A 409 -60.37 29.30 -34.99
CA GLU A 409 -59.21 29.82 -35.72
C GLU A 409 -58.27 30.64 -34.83
N GLU A 410 -58.72 31.38 -33.82
CA GLU A 410 -57.81 32.05 -32.89
C GLU A 410 -57.10 31.05 -31.97
N GLU A 411 -57.79 30.02 -31.45
CA GLU A 411 -57.13 28.98 -30.64
C GLU A 411 -56.16 28.14 -31.50
N GLU A 412 -56.57 27.70 -32.68
CA GLU A 412 -55.72 26.94 -33.59
C GLU A 412 -54.56 27.78 -34.14
N ARG A 413 -54.78 29.05 -34.46
CA ARG A 413 -53.71 29.97 -34.88
C ARG A 413 -52.75 30.29 -33.74
N ARG A 414 -53.20 30.45 -32.49
CA ARG A 414 -52.29 30.56 -31.34
C ARG A 414 -51.45 29.31 -31.16
N ARG A 415 -52.04 28.11 -31.28
CA ARG A 415 -51.26 26.86 -31.24
C ARG A 415 -50.27 26.75 -32.41
N ARG A 416 -50.68 27.08 -33.63
CA ARG A 416 -49.80 27.07 -34.81
C ARG A 416 -48.71 28.13 -34.73
N GLU A 417 -48.99 29.34 -34.23
CA GLU A 417 -47.97 30.38 -34.03
C GLU A 417 -47.02 30.05 -32.88
N GLU A 418 -47.47 29.39 -31.80
CA GLU A 418 -46.58 28.90 -30.74
C GLU A 418 -45.74 27.69 -31.19
N GLU A 419 -46.31 26.74 -31.93
CA GLU A 419 -45.60 25.57 -32.45
C GLU A 419 -44.65 25.96 -33.60
N GLU A 420 -45.05 26.84 -34.52
CA GLU A 420 -44.18 27.36 -35.57
C GLU A 420 -43.09 28.26 -34.97
N ARG A 421 -43.38 29.04 -33.93
CA ARG A 421 -42.34 29.78 -33.20
C ARG A 421 -41.36 28.84 -32.50
N LYS A 422 -41.83 27.78 -31.82
CA LYS A 422 -40.94 26.74 -31.25
C LYS A 422 -40.12 26.06 -32.33
N ARG A 423 -40.71 25.69 -33.48
CA ARG A 423 -39.99 25.10 -34.62
C ARG A 423 -38.97 26.06 -35.22
N ARG A 424 -39.25 27.37 -35.30
CA ARG A 424 -38.30 28.39 -35.76
C ARG A 424 -37.19 28.64 -34.75
N GLU A 425 -37.48 28.67 -33.46
CA GLU A 425 -36.48 28.79 -32.39
C GLU A 425 -35.60 27.52 -32.32
N GLU A 426 -36.17 26.32 -32.48
CA GLU A 426 -35.41 25.05 -32.60
C GLU A 426 -34.63 24.92 -33.92
N GLU A 427 -35.17 25.38 -35.07
CA GLU A 427 -34.44 25.36 -36.34
C GLU A 427 -33.32 26.40 -36.34
N GLU A 428 -33.53 27.59 -35.77
CA GLU A 428 -32.47 28.59 -35.64
C GLU A 428 -31.40 28.16 -34.63
N GLU A 429 -31.77 27.53 -33.51
CA GLU A 429 -30.80 26.95 -32.58
C GLU A 429 -30.05 25.76 -33.20
N ARG A 430 -30.73 24.90 -33.97
CA ARG A 430 -30.09 23.83 -34.77
C ARG A 430 -29.15 24.40 -35.81
N ARG A 431 -29.54 25.41 -36.59
CA ARG A 431 -28.68 26.08 -37.59
C ARG A 431 -27.48 26.75 -36.94
N ARG A 432 -27.64 27.40 -35.78
CA ARG A 432 -26.53 27.97 -35.02
C ARG A 432 -25.58 26.87 -34.52
N LYS A 433 -26.10 25.73 -34.04
CA LYS A 433 -25.28 24.57 -33.63
C LYS A 433 -24.60 23.89 -34.82
N GLU A 434 -25.26 23.71 -35.96
CA GLU A 434 -24.65 23.17 -37.18
C GLU A 434 -23.62 24.14 -37.79
N GLU A 435 -23.85 25.46 -37.76
CA GLU A 435 -22.86 26.43 -38.24
C GLU A 435 -21.66 26.54 -37.28
N GLU A 436 -21.87 26.50 -35.96
CA GLU A 436 -20.78 26.47 -34.99
C GLU A 436 -19.99 25.15 -35.07
N GLU A 437 -20.66 24.00 -35.17
CA GLU A 437 -20.01 22.70 -35.33
C GLU A 437 -19.28 22.62 -36.68
N ARG A 438 -19.87 23.15 -37.77
CA ARG A 438 -19.19 23.22 -39.07
C ARG A 438 -18.00 24.17 -39.05
N ARG A 439 -18.08 25.32 -38.37
CA ARG A 439 -16.93 26.20 -38.15
C ARG A 439 -15.84 25.52 -37.32
N ARG A 440 -16.19 24.83 -36.23
CA ARG A 440 -15.25 24.04 -35.41
C ARG A 440 -14.58 22.93 -36.23
N ARG A 441 -15.32 22.20 -37.07
CA ARG A 441 -14.76 21.16 -37.96
C ARG A 441 -13.88 21.76 -39.06
N GLU A 442 -14.25 22.90 -39.66
CA GLU A 442 -13.42 23.61 -40.63
C GLU A 442 -12.16 24.22 -39.99
N GLU A 443 -12.22 24.61 -38.71
CA GLU A 443 -11.07 25.08 -37.92
C GLU A 443 -10.16 23.92 -37.48
N GLU A 444 -10.72 22.80 -37.01
CA GLU A 444 -9.97 21.56 -36.71
C GLU A 444 -9.31 20.97 -37.96
N GLU A 445 -10.01 20.87 -39.09
CA GLU A 445 -9.42 20.35 -40.33
C GLU A 445 -8.34 21.30 -40.87
N ARG A 446 -8.50 22.62 -40.69
CA ARG A 446 -7.47 23.60 -41.03
C ARG A 446 -6.25 23.52 -40.11
N LEU A 447 -6.46 23.33 -38.80
CA LEU A 447 -5.40 23.05 -37.83
C LEU A 447 -4.68 21.72 -38.12
N GLN A 448 -5.40 20.66 -38.49
CA GLN A 448 -4.82 19.39 -38.91
C GLN A 448 -3.97 19.54 -40.17
N ARG A 449 -4.46 20.25 -41.20
CA ARG A 449 -3.68 20.51 -42.43
C ARG A 449 -2.48 21.40 -42.18
N GLU A 450 -2.59 22.39 -41.29
CA GLU A 450 -1.46 23.23 -40.88
C GLU A 450 -0.42 22.44 -40.07
N LEU A 451 -0.86 21.52 -39.20
CA LEU A 451 0.02 20.58 -38.48
C LEU A 451 0.64 19.52 -39.40
N GLU A 452 -0.08 18.99 -40.39
CA GLU A 452 0.49 18.09 -41.41
C GLU A 452 1.50 18.80 -42.29
N GLU A 453 1.23 20.03 -42.76
CA GLU A 453 2.24 20.82 -43.46
C GLU A 453 3.45 21.13 -42.56
N ARG A 454 3.22 21.47 -41.29
CA ARG A 454 4.30 21.76 -40.34
C ARG A 454 5.16 20.53 -40.09
N HIS A 455 4.57 19.37 -39.81
CA HIS A 455 5.30 18.11 -39.64
C HIS A 455 5.93 17.61 -40.94
N ARG A 456 5.34 17.87 -42.11
CA ARG A 456 5.95 17.56 -43.40
C ARG A 456 7.17 18.44 -43.67
N ARG A 457 7.09 19.75 -43.40
CA ARG A 457 8.21 20.69 -43.48
C ARG A 457 9.30 20.33 -42.47
N GLU A 458 8.95 20.07 -41.21
CA GLU A 458 9.87 19.61 -40.17
C GLU A 458 10.56 18.29 -40.57
N ALA A 459 9.84 17.33 -41.16
CA ALA A 459 10.42 16.06 -41.62
C ALA A 459 11.31 16.22 -42.87
N GLU A 460 10.98 17.14 -43.77
CA GLU A 460 11.78 17.46 -44.95
C GLU A 460 13.05 18.24 -44.56
N GLU A 461 12.95 19.20 -43.63
CA GLU A 461 14.09 19.85 -42.99
C GLU A 461 14.95 18.85 -42.21
N LEU A 462 14.37 17.93 -41.42
CA LEU A 462 15.11 16.88 -40.73
C LEU A 462 15.90 16.02 -41.71
N ARG A 463 15.31 15.70 -42.87
CA ARG A 463 15.92 14.87 -43.89
C ARG A 463 17.07 15.57 -44.60
N VAL A 464 16.90 16.84 -44.98
CA VAL A 464 17.97 17.69 -45.53
C VAL A 464 19.08 17.89 -44.49
N ARG A 465 18.74 18.09 -43.22
CA ARG A 465 19.69 18.25 -42.12
C ARG A 465 20.48 16.96 -41.86
N LEU A 466 19.84 15.80 -41.87
CA LEU A 466 20.49 14.50 -41.75
C LEU A 466 21.41 14.18 -42.95
N ASP A 467 21.01 14.49 -44.19
CA ASP A 467 21.86 14.31 -45.38
C ASP A 467 22.98 15.36 -45.52
N ALA A 468 22.94 16.44 -44.72
CA ALA A 468 24.05 17.40 -44.54
C ALA A 468 24.98 16.95 -43.39
N GLU A 469 24.42 16.73 -42.20
CA GLU A 469 25.12 16.25 -40.99
C GLU A 469 25.88 14.95 -41.26
N ARG A 470 25.34 14.05 -42.09
CA ARG A 470 26.03 12.84 -42.53
C ARG A 470 27.28 13.12 -43.38
N ARG A 471 27.31 14.18 -44.19
CA ARG A 471 28.50 14.59 -44.96
C ARG A 471 29.52 15.26 -44.03
N ASP A 472 29.07 16.13 -43.13
CA ASP A 472 29.92 16.73 -42.10
C ASP A 472 30.53 15.67 -41.15
N LEU A 473 29.81 14.58 -40.87
CA LEU A 473 30.34 13.44 -40.12
C LEU A 473 31.35 12.58 -40.89
N GLU A 474 31.25 12.49 -42.22
CA GLU A 474 32.26 11.82 -43.06
C GLU A 474 33.52 12.71 -43.26
N GLU A 475 33.37 14.03 -43.41
CA GLU A 475 34.47 14.94 -43.71
C GLU A 475 35.13 15.59 -42.47
N ASN A 476 34.33 16.10 -41.52
CA ASN A 476 34.81 16.76 -40.29
C ASN A 476 34.74 15.86 -39.04
N GLY A 477 34.19 14.65 -39.14
CA GLY A 477 34.03 13.71 -38.02
C GLY A 477 35.29 13.37 -37.20
N PRO A 478 36.54 13.45 -37.72
CA PRO A 478 37.75 13.33 -36.88
C PRO A 478 38.02 14.58 -36.04
N ARG A 479 37.79 15.77 -36.58
CA ARG A 479 37.97 17.05 -35.87
C ARG A 479 36.91 17.24 -34.79
N LEU A 480 35.64 17.03 -35.13
CA LEU A 480 34.52 17.15 -34.20
C LEU A 480 34.68 16.23 -32.99
N ARG A 481 35.24 15.02 -33.15
CA ARG A 481 35.53 14.12 -32.02
C ARG A 481 36.70 14.57 -31.15
N ALA A 482 37.71 15.23 -31.72
CA ALA A 482 38.79 15.83 -30.93
C ALA A 482 38.30 17.07 -30.16
N GLU A 483 37.51 17.92 -30.81
CA GLU A 483 36.91 19.13 -30.22
C GLU A 483 35.87 18.78 -29.14
N GLN A 484 35.03 17.76 -29.36
CA GLN A 484 34.14 17.20 -28.33
C GLN A 484 34.94 16.65 -27.15
N ALA A 485 36.00 15.88 -27.37
CA ALA A 485 36.82 15.36 -26.27
C ALA A 485 37.56 16.46 -25.49
N GLU A 486 37.87 17.59 -26.10
CA GLU A 486 38.40 18.76 -25.39
C GLU A 486 37.28 19.54 -24.67
N ARG A 487 36.09 19.65 -25.26
CA ARG A 487 34.92 20.29 -24.66
C ARG A 487 34.41 19.53 -23.45
N GLU A 488 34.31 18.20 -23.53
CA GLU A 488 34.01 17.31 -22.39
C GLU A 488 35.05 17.44 -21.27
N ARG A 489 36.33 17.65 -21.59
CA ARG A 489 37.36 17.93 -20.58
C ARG A 489 37.15 19.28 -19.91
N ARG A 490 36.89 20.34 -20.68
CA ARG A 490 36.60 21.69 -20.14
C ARG A 490 35.30 21.69 -19.32
N GLU A 491 34.24 21.00 -19.75
CA GLU A 491 32.99 20.87 -19.02
C GLU A 491 33.14 20.00 -17.75
N ALA A 492 33.99 18.97 -17.77
CA ALA A 492 34.34 18.19 -16.58
C ALA A 492 35.24 18.97 -15.60
N GLU A 493 36.10 19.86 -16.10
CA GLU A 493 36.95 20.74 -15.30
C GLU A 493 36.14 21.89 -14.69
N GLU A 494 35.25 22.53 -15.46
CA GLU A 494 34.25 23.46 -14.93
C GLU A 494 33.31 22.79 -13.92
N ARG A 495 32.88 21.55 -14.15
CA ARG A 495 32.11 20.78 -13.14
C ARG A 495 32.89 20.62 -11.85
N ARG A 496 34.17 20.26 -11.91
CA ARG A 496 35.02 20.14 -10.72
C ARG A 496 35.21 21.48 -10.02
N GLN A 497 35.41 22.56 -10.77
CA GLN A 497 35.53 23.90 -10.20
C GLN A 497 34.21 24.35 -9.53
N ARG A 498 33.04 24.05 -10.13
CA ARG A 498 31.73 24.35 -9.52
C ARG A 498 31.42 23.44 -8.32
N GLU A 499 31.75 22.16 -8.39
CA GLU A 499 31.61 21.20 -7.27
C GLU A 499 32.56 21.54 -6.11
N GLU A 500 33.74 22.11 -6.40
CA GLU A 500 34.67 22.65 -5.40
C GLU A 500 34.24 24.02 -4.87
N GLU A 501 33.70 24.91 -5.71
CA GLU A 501 33.14 26.19 -5.28
C GLU A 501 31.89 25.98 -4.41
N ASP A 502 30.98 25.07 -4.78
CA ASP A 502 29.84 24.68 -3.95
C ASP A 502 30.27 23.99 -2.65
N ARG A 503 31.38 23.24 -2.67
CA ARG A 503 31.97 22.68 -1.43
C ARG A 503 32.49 23.79 -0.54
N LEU A 504 33.27 24.73 -1.07
CA LEU A 504 33.81 25.88 -0.33
C LEU A 504 32.70 26.82 0.17
N ARG A 505 31.64 27.05 -0.61
CA ARG A 505 30.44 27.80 -0.19
C ARG A 505 29.70 27.11 0.95
N ARG A 506 29.63 25.77 0.96
CA ARG A 506 29.05 24.99 2.08
C ARG A 506 29.96 24.99 3.30
N GLU A 507 31.27 24.81 3.13
CA GLU A 507 32.25 24.91 4.22
C GLU A 507 32.25 26.33 4.84
N GLU A 508 32.10 27.38 4.02
CA GLU A 508 31.95 28.76 4.51
C GLU A 508 30.58 29.00 5.16
N GLN A 509 29.49 28.45 4.62
CA GLN A 509 28.17 28.53 5.24
C GLN A 509 28.14 27.81 6.60
N GLU A 510 28.60 26.56 6.68
CA GLU A 510 28.76 25.83 7.94
C GLU A 510 29.65 26.60 8.92
N ARG A 511 30.73 27.23 8.44
CA ARG A 511 31.58 28.06 9.30
C ARG A 511 30.86 29.31 9.80
N ARG A 512 30.09 29.99 8.96
CA ARG A 512 29.27 31.15 9.36
C ARG A 512 28.18 30.75 10.36
N GLU A 513 27.53 29.60 10.14
CA GLU A 513 26.52 29.04 11.05
C GLU A 513 27.15 28.63 12.40
N ARG A 514 28.35 28.05 12.41
CA ARG A 514 29.12 27.77 13.65
C ARG A 514 29.59 29.05 14.35
N GLU A 515 30.07 30.04 13.62
CA GLU A 515 30.47 31.34 14.20
C GLU A 515 29.26 32.13 14.73
N GLU A 516 28.08 31.99 14.11
CA GLU A 516 26.83 32.55 14.65
C GLU A 516 26.34 31.76 15.86
N GLN A 517 26.41 30.42 15.84
CA GLN A 517 26.07 29.59 17.00
C GLN A 517 26.99 29.90 18.19
N GLU A 518 28.31 29.98 17.99
CA GLU A 518 29.24 30.41 19.05
C GLU A 518 28.93 31.83 19.54
N ARG A 519 28.52 32.76 18.66
CA ARG A 519 28.09 34.11 19.08
C ARG A 519 26.81 34.06 19.93
N ARG A 520 25.83 33.22 19.57
CA ARG A 520 24.60 33.01 20.34
C ARG A 520 24.89 32.36 21.69
N GLU A 521 25.71 31.30 21.74
CA GLU A 521 26.13 30.63 22.97
C GLU A 521 26.95 31.56 23.89
N ARG A 522 27.85 32.38 23.34
CA ARG A 522 28.58 33.41 24.09
C ARG A 522 27.64 34.50 24.63
N ALA A 523 26.66 34.94 23.85
CA ALA A 523 25.66 35.91 24.29
C ALA A 523 24.76 35.35 25.40
N GLU A 524 24.28 34.11 25.28
CA GLU A 524 23.55 33.41 26.35
C GLU A 524 24.42 33.22 27.60
N ALA A 525 25.69 32.86 27.45
CA ALA A 525 26.60 32.71 28.58
C ALA A 525 26.88 34.05 29.28
N GLU A 526 26.95 35.15 28.54
CA GLU A 526 27.07 36.49 29.12
C GLU A 526 25.76 36.94 29.78
N GLU A 527 24.59 36.66 29.18
CA GLU A 527 23.30 36.96 29.79
C GLU A 527 23.07 36.14 31.07
N ARG A 528 23.43 34.86 31.09
CA ARG A 528 23.43 34.02 32.30
C ARG A 528 24.32 34.60 33.39
N LYS A 529 25.53 35.07 33.05
CA LYS A 529 26.41 35.77 34.02
C LYS A 529 25.78 37.06 34.54
N ARG A 530 25.20 37.90 33.68
CA ARG A 530 24.50 39.13 34.08
C ARG A 530 23.31 38.81 35.01
N ARG A 531 22.51 37.78 34.71
CA ARG A 531 21.41 37.30 35.57
C ARG A 531 21.91 36.75 36.91
N GLU A 532 23.02 35.99 36.93
CA GLU A 532 23.66 35.52 38.16
C GLU A 532 24.22 36.68 39.01
N GLU A 533 24.82 37.69 38.39
CA GLU A 533 25.32 38.88 39.10
C GLU A 533 24.17 39.75 39.62
N GLU A 534 23.06 39.86 38.88
CA GLU A 534 21.84 40.53 39.33
C GLU A 534 21.18 39.77 40.50
N GLU A 535 21.14 38.43 40.46
CA GLU A 535 20.73 37.60 41.61
C GLU A 535 21.65 37.80 42.81
N LYS A 536 22.98 37.73 42.62
CA LYS A 536 23.96 37.92 43.71
C LYS A 536 23.87 39.33 44.30
N ARG A 537 23.55 40.33 43.47
CA ARG A 537 23.27 41.70 43.90
C ARG A 537 21.96 41.79 44.68
N LYS A 538 20.86 41.25 44.17
CA LYS A 538 19.56 41.21 44.85
C LYS A 538 19.66 40.52 46.21
N ARG A 539 20.32 39.36 46.28
CA ARG A 539 20.56 38.64 47.55
C ARG A 539 21.39 39.47 48.54
N ARG A 540 22.38 40.26 48.08
CA ARG A 540 23.13 41.20 48.93
C ARG A 540 22.28 42.38 49.39
N GLU A 541 21.44 42.94 48.53
CA GLU A 541 20.52 44.03 48.87
C GLU A 541 19.41 43.55 49.83
N GLU A 542 18.94 42.31 49.70
CA GLU A 542 18.04 41.63 50.66
C GLU A 542 18.75 41.33 51.99
N GLU A 543 20.00 40.87 51.97
CA GLU A 543 20.78 40.62 53.19
C GLU A 543 21.11 41.92 53.94
N GLU A 544 21.43 43.01 53.24
CA GLU A 544 21.53 44.35 53.83
C GLU A 544 20.19 44.83 54.40
N GLN A 545 19.08 44.69 53.67
CA GLN A 545 17.76 45.06 54.19
C GLN A 545 17.39 44.24 55.43
N ARG A 546 17.70 42.93 55.43
CA ARG A 546 17.50 42.06 56.59
C ARG A 546 18.34 42.53 57.78
N LYS A 547 19.64 42.76 57.59
CA LYS A 547 20.54 43.27 58.64
C LYS A 547 20.12 44.64 59.16
N ARG A 548 19.59 45.52 58.30
CA ARG A 548 18.99 46.81 58.71
C ARG A 548 17.73 46.62 59.54
N ARG A 549 16.83 45.69 59.18
CA ARG A 549 15.63 45.36 59.97
C ARG A 549 15.99 44.71 61.31
N GLU A 550 16.93 43.79 61.34
CA GLU A 550 17.43 43.15 62.57
C GLU A 550 18.09 44.20 63.49
N ALA A 551 18.87 45.14 62.94
CA ALA A 551 19.42 46.26 63.70
C ALA A 551 18.36 47.30 64.17
N GLU A 552 17.29 47.51 63.40
CA GLU A 552 16.18 48.38 63.78
C GLU A 552 15.31 47.75 64.88
N GLU A 553 15.03 46.44 64.80
CA GLU A 553 14.41 45.67 65.88
C GLU A 553 15.28 45.68 67.14
N GLN A 554 16.60 45.50 67.00
CA GLN A 554 17.48 45.49 68.15
C GLN A 554 17.57 46.87 68.82
N ARG A 555 17.60 47.96 68.04
CA ARG A 555 17.43 49.33 68.57
C ARG A 555 16.09 49.50 69.29
N LYS A 556 14.98 49.03 68.71
CA LYS A 556 13.66 49.08 69.37
C LYS A 556 13.66 48.33 70.70
N ARG A 557 14.28 47.15 70.80
CA ARG A 557 14.43 46.39 72.05
C ARG A 557 15.34 47.07 73.08
N ASP A 558 16.38 47.77 72.63
CA ASP A 558 17.28 48.54 73.50
C ASP A 558 16.65 49.86 73.99
N ASP A 559 15.80 50.49 73.17
CA ASP A 559 15.01 51.67 73.53
C ASP A 559 13.81 51.29 74.44
N GLU A 560 13.14 50.16 74.20
CA GLU A 560 12.13 49.57 75.11
C GLU A 560 12.75 49.25 76.49
N ARG A 561 14.00 48.74 76.51
CA ARG A 561 14.75 48.52 77.76
C ARG A 561 15.13 49.81 78.48
N LYS A 562 15.23 50.94 77.79
CA LYS A 562 15.46 52.27 78.41
C LYS A 562 14.16 52.95 78.84
N ALA A 563 13.04 52.66 78.19
CA ALA A 563 11.73 53.19 78.54
C ALA A 563 11.15 52.59 79.85
N GLY A 564 11.68 51.47 80.33
CA GLY A 564 11.21 50.76 81.53
C GLY A 564 11.86 51.15 82.87
N ALA A 565 12.53 52.30 82.97
CA ALA A 565 13.38 52.62 84.13
C ALA A 565 13.36 54.10 84.57
N SER A 566 12.20 54.61 85.00
CA SER A 566 12.10 55.88 85.75
C SER A 566 10.82 55.95 86.59
N ASP A 567 10.96 56.43 87.82
CA ASP A 567 9.93 56.83 88.80
C ASP A 567 8.80 55.83 89.14
N ASP A 568 8.84 55.34 90.39
CA ASP A 568 7.94 55.92 91.38
C ASP A 568 8.67 56.05 92.75
N SER A 569 8.20 56.93 93.64
CA SER A 569 9.02 57.43 94.78
C SER A 569 8.26 57.54 96.11
N ALA A 570 8.93 57.18 97.23
CA ALA A 570 8.66 57.72 98.57
C ALA A 570 9.71 57.28 99.63
N PHE A 571 10.25 58.24 100.38
CA PHE A 571 10.75 58.01 101.76
C PHE A 571 9.56 58.15 102.74
N PRO A 572 9.66 57.61 103.98
CA PRO A 572 9.80 58.57 105.09
C PRO A 572 10.61 58.11 106.32
N ALA A 573 11.17 59.12 107.01
CA ALA A 573 11.39 59.21 108.47
C ALA A 573 12.44 58.33 109.18
N LEU A 574 12.83 58.84 110.36
CA LEU A 574 13.83 58.34 111.31
C LEU A 574 13.11 57.80 112.56
N ASP A 575 13.75 56.88 113.30
CA ASP A 575 13.78 56.97 114.77
C ASP A 575 15.04 56.29 115.36
N PHE A 576 15.27 56.45 116.66
CA PHE A 576 16.46 56.03 117.42
C PHE A 576 16.06 55.17 118.66
N SER A 577 17.05 54.66 119.40
CA SER A 577 16.91 53.79 120.61
C SER A 577 16.39 52.36 120.32
N ASP A 578 16.73 51.31 121.07
CA ASP A 578 17.19 51.26 122.47
C ASP A 578 18.41 50.32 122.71
N THR A 579 18.76 50.05 123.98
CA THR A 579 20.10 49.59 124.42
C THR A 579 20.08 48.20 125.15
N PRO A 580 21.05 47.77 125.99
CA PRO A 580 21.77 46.47 125.92
C PRO A 580 21.15 45.37 126.86
N PRO A 581 21.78 44.21 127.24
CA PRO A 581 23.19 43.77 127.06
C PRO A 581 23.51 42.25 126.83
N LEU A 582 24.77 42.02 126.37
CA LEU A 582 25.74 40.93 126.69
C LEU A 582 25.32 39.43 126.63
N PRO A 583 26.21 38.56 126.09
CA PRO A 583 27.24 37.95 126.94
C PRO A 583 28.70 38.20 126.48
N THR A 584 29.66 37.62 127.18
CA THR A 584 31.09 38.01 127.19
C THR A 584 32.08 36.96 126.68
N VAL A 585 33.10 37.43 125.96
CA VAL A 585 34.52 37.00 125.99
C VAL A 585 34.82 35.48 125.91
N SER A 586 35.37 35.06 124.77
CA SER A 586 36.44 34.05 124.71
C SER A 586 37.31 34.26 123.46
N GLU A 587 38.50 34.77 123.72
CA GLU A 587 39.80 34.43 123.12
C GLU A 587 39.83 33.37 122.00
N ASN A 588 40.28 33.78 120.80
CA ASN A 588 41.36 33.16 119.99
C ASN A 588 41.45 33.88 118.62
N PHE A 589 42.53 34.64 118.35
CA PHE A 589 42.66 35.46 117.13
C PHE A 589 43.52 34.83 116.01
N ASP A 590 43.94 33.57 116.18
CA ASP A 590 44.79 32.85 115.21
C ASP A 590 44.06 31.80 114.36
N SER A 591 42.87 31.30 114.77
CA SER A 591 42.13 30.27 114.01
C SER A 591 41.55 30.80 112.70
N ASP A 592 40.99 32.00 112.74
CA ASP A 592 40.11 32.49 111.68
C ASP A 592 40.92 32.99 110.47
N LEU A 593 42.16 33.40 110.70
CA LEU A 593 43.10 33.76 109.64
C LEU A 593 43.62 32.54 108.86
N GLU A 594 43.73 31.37 109.50
CA GLU A 594 43.97 30.11 108.77
C GLU A 594 42.70 29.61 108.06
N ALA A 595 41.52 29.74 108.67
CA ALA A 595 40.26 29.35 108.04
C ALA A 595 40.02 30.13 106.73
N LEU A 596 40.20 31.46 106.74
CA LEU A 596 40.11 32.30 105.56
C LEU A 596 41.15 31.94 104.49
N LYS A 597 42.43 31.75 104.86
CA LYS A 597 43.49 31.37 103.90
C LYS A 597 43.28 29.99 103.28
N ARG A 598 42.71 29.04 104.02
CA ARG A 598 42.35 27.72 103.49
C ARG A 598 41.19 27.83 102.51
N ALA A 599 40.13 28.58 102.84
CA ALA A 599 39.00 28.81 101.95
C ALA A 599 39.41 29.57 100.66
N GLU A 600 40.28 30.58 100.78
CA GLU A 600 40.83 31.34 99.66
C GLU A 600 41.66 30.43 98.72
N ALA A 601 42.57 29.62 99.28
CA ALA A 601 43.36 28.65 98.52
C ALA A 601 42.51 27.51 97.91
N GLU A 602 41.44 27.08 98.57
CA GLU A 602 40.53 26.05 98.06
C GLU A 602 39.67 26.56 96.90
N VAL A 603 39.22 27.82 96.96
CA VAL A 603 38.56 28.52 95.84
C VAL A 603 39.53 28.76 94.68
N GLU A 604 40.80 29.12 94.94
CA GLU A 604 41.82 29.29 93.91
C GLU A 604 42.18 27.94 93.23
N GLN A 605 42.27 26.84 94.00
CA GLN A 605 42.41 25.47 93.47
C GLN A 605 41.22 25.06 92.61
N GLU A 606 39.97 25.29 93.06
CA GLU A 606 38.78 25.04 92.24
C GLU A 606 38.81 25.87 90.96
N PHE A 607 39.14 27.16 91.03
CA PHE A 607 39.17 28.04 89.86
C PHE A 607 40.20 27.55 88.82
N LEU A 608 41.43 27.24 89.24
CA LEU A 608 42.49 26.74 88.36
C LEU A 608 42.13 25.38 87.75
N ALA A 609 41.57 24.45 88.53
CA ALA A 609 41.11 23.14 88.02
C ALA A 609 39.96 23.30 87.00
N LYS A 610 39.08 24.28 87.21
CA LYS A 610 37.95 24.60 86.33
C LYS A 610 38.42 25.26 85.05
N GLU A 611 39.37 26.19 85.12
CA GLU A 611 40.03 26.81 83.96
C GLU A 611 40.79 25.76 83.13
N GLU A 612 41.52 24.85 83.77
CA GLU A 612 42.18 23.73 83.08
C GLU A 612 41.15 22.78 82.43
N SER A 613 40.01 22.53 83.08
CA SER A 613 38.93 21.72 82.49
C SER A 613 38.29 22.37 81.26
N ILE A 614 38.08 23.70 81.30
CA ILE A 614 37.56 24.49 80.18
C ILE A 614 38.56 24.52 79.03
N ARG A 615 39.85 24.70 79.32
CA ARG A 615 40.93 24.68 78.33
C ARG A 615 41.05 23.31 77.65
N LYS A 616 40.97 22.22 78.41
CA LYS A 616 40.95 20.84 77.86
C LYS A 616 39.71 20.57 77.01
N ALA A 617 38.53 21.01 77.45
CA ALA A 617 37.29 20.87 76.68
C ALA A 617 37.34 21.66 75.36
N LEU A 618 37.90 22.88 75.37
CA LEU A 618 38.09 23.71 74.18
C LEU A 618 39.12 23.10 73.22
N GLU A 619 40.25 22.58 73.74
CA GLU A 619 41.26 21.90 72.92
C GLU A 619 40.71 20.59 72.31
N GLU A 620 39.87 19.85 73.02
CA GLU A 620 39.17 18.69 72.47
C GLU A 620 38.13 19.11 71.40
N GLN A 621 37.40 20.21 71.62
CA GLN A 621 36.45 20.74 70.64
C GLN A 621 37.16 21.20 69.35
N GLU A 622 38.31 21.88 69.46
CA GLU A 622 39.15 22.22 68.32
C GLU A 622 39.67 20.97 67.59
N ARG A 623 40.13 19.94 68.32
CA ARG A 623 40.57 18.68 67.69
C ARG A 623 39.42 17.99 66.95
N ARG A 624 38.22 17.97 67.53
CA ARG A 624 37.00 17.43 66.87
C ARG A 624 36.67 18.23 65.61
N PHE A 625 36.69 19.55 65.66
CA PHE A 625 36.42 20.42 64.50
C PHE A 625 37.45 20.20 63.37
N ARG A 626 38.75 20.14 63.69
CA ARG A 626 39.80 19.87 62.69
C ARG A 626 39.65 18.47 62.07
N LEU A 627 39.34 17.45 62.87
CA LEU A 627 39.07 16.10 62.36
C LEU A 627 37.79 16.03 61.49
N GLU A 628 36.77 16.83 61.80
CA GLU A 628 35.56 16.94 60.98
C GLU A 628 35.83 17.67 59.66
N GLU A 629 36.66 18.72 59.67
CA GLU A 629 37.11 19.44 58.47
C GLU A 629 38.05 18.59 57.59
N GLU A 630 38.97 17.83 58.19
CA GLU A 630 39.80 16.84 57.50
C GLU A 630 38.96 15.69 56.92
N ALA A 631 37.97 15.16 57.66
CA ALA A 631 37.06 14.13 57.15
C ALA A 631 36.18 14.64 56.01
N ARG A 632 35.71 15.90 56.09
CA ARG A 632 34.89 16.54 55.05
C ARG A 632 35.70 16.83 53.79
N THR A 633 36.92 17.35 53.93
CA THR A 633 37.82 17.57 52.77
C THR A 633 38.31 16.25 52.16
N ALA A 634 38.47 15.19 52.96
CA ALA A 634 38.70 13.84 52.47
C ALA A 634 37.49 13.26 51.69
N MET A 635 36.25 13.51 52.16
CA MET A 635 35.03 13.14 51.41
C MET A 635 34.89 13.93 50.10
N ASP A 636 35.02 15.25 50.12
CA ASP A 636 35.00 16.10 48.91
C ASP A 636 36.06 15.65 47.89
N ARG A 637 37.23 15.22 48.36
CA ARG A 637 38.30 14.68 47.52
C ARG A 637 37.95 13.31 46.95
N ALA A 638 37.49 12.38 47.79
CA ALA A 638 37.09 11.05 47.36
C ALA A 638 35.90 11.10 46.37
N GLU A 639 34.96 12.03 46.55
CA GLU A 639 33.86 12.23 45.61
C GLU A 639 34.35 12.82 44.28
N ARG A 640 35.29 13.78 44.30
CA ARG A 640 35.91 14.29 43.05
C ARG A 640 36.70 13.20 42.32
N GLU A 641 37.50 12.43 43.03
CA GLU A 641 38.28 11.33 42.44
C GLU A 641 37.35 10.21 41.92
N ALA A 642 36.23 9.92 42.58
CA ALA A 642 35.20 9.00 42.09
C ALA A 642 34.42 9.54 40.88
N ARG A 643 34.05 10.83 40.87
CA ARG A 643 33.40 11.51 39.73
C ARG A 643 34.34 11.56 38.53
N GLU A 644 35.60 11.95 38.70
CA GLU A 644 36.60 11.90 37.62
C GLU A 644 36.81 10.49 37.08
N LYS A 645 36.81 9.47 37.95
CA LYS A 645 36.91 8.08 37.51
C LYS A 645 35.68 7.64 36.72
N SER A 646 34.49 7.96 37.20
CA SER A 646 33.22 7.73 36.50
C SER A 646 33.18 8.43 35.14
N ASP A 647 33.64 9.68 35.06
CA ASP A 647 33.70 10.45 33.80
C ASP A 647 34.74 9.87 32.83
N ARG A 648 35.85 9.33 33.32
CA ARG A 648 36.84 8.62 32.49
C ARG A 648 36.29 7.29 31.97
N GLU A 649 35.72 6.46 32.85
CA GLU A 649 35.09 5.19 32.46
C GLU A 649 33.92 5.42 31.48
N ALA A 650 33.13 6.48 31.66
CA ALA A 650 32.07 6.87 30.72
C ALA A 650 32.62 7.36 29.36
N ARG A 651 33.74 8.12 29.33
CA ARG A 651 34.40 8.54 28.09
C ARG A 651 35.03 7.36 27.35
N GLU A 652 35.69 6.45 28.06
CA GLU A 652 36.26 5.23 27.47
C GLU A 652 35.15 4.31 26.92
N LEU A 653 34.01 4.18 27.60
CA LEU A 653 32.83 3.48 27.07
C LEU A 653 32.21 4.19 25.86
N ALA A 654 32.14 5.52 25.85
CA ALA A 654 31.65 6.29 24.72
C ALA A 654 32.57 6.15 23.49
N GLU A 655 33.89 6.27 23.66
CA GLU A 655 34.87 6.04 22.60
C GLU A 655 34.86 4.58 22.12
N ALA A 656 34.76 3.60 23.01
CA ALA A 656 34.65 2.20 22.63
C ALA A 656 33.36 1.92 21.82
N ALA A 657 32.23 2.51 22.23
CA ALA A 657 30.98 2.42 21.48
C ALA A 657 31.06 3.13 20.12
N GLU A 658 31.76 4.27 20.03
CA GLU A 658 31.94 4.97 18.75
C GLU A 658 32.88 4.22 17.81
N ARG A 659 33.99 3.68 18.31
CA ARG A 659 34.90 2.80 17.56
C ARG A 659 34.16 1.56 17.05
N ALA A 660 33.35 0.91 17.89
CA ALA A 660 32.51 -0.22 17.51
C ALA A 660 31.46 0.14 16.44
N ARG A 661 30.87 1.34 16.49
CA ARG A 661 29.97 1.86 15.44
C ARG A 661 30.73 2.10 14.13
N ARG A 662 31.88 2.77 14.16
CA ARG A 662 32.72 3.03 12.98
C ARG A 662 33.20 1.72 12.33
N GLU A 663 33.59 0.72 13.12
CA GLU A 663 33.91 -0.62 12.61
C GLU A 663 32.68 -1.33 12.01
N ALA A 664 31.51 -1.26 12.65
CA ALA A 664 30.29 -1.87 12.12
C ALA A 664 29.84 -1.21 10.81
N GLU A 665 29.98 0.11 10.70
CA GLU A 665 29.70 0.88 9.48
C GLU A 665 30.70 0.55 8.37
N GLN A 666 32.01 0.49 8.67
CA GLN A 666 33.03 0.04 7.72
C GLN A 666 32.75 -1.37 7.21
N ARG A 667 32.49 -2.34 8.11
CA ARG A 667 32.13 -3.72 7.72
C ARG A 667 30.85 -3.76 6.89
N SER A 668 29.83 -2.95 7.22
CA SER A 668 28.60 -2.84 6.43
C SER A 668 28.89 -2.29 5.02
N ARG A 669 29.76 -1.28 4.92
CA ARG A 669 30.17 -0.67 3.65
C ARG A 669 30.99 -1.65 2.81
N GLU A 670 31.93 -2.39 3.40
CA GLU A 670 32.70 -3.45 2.74
C GLU A 670 31.81 -4.60 2.27
N ASP A 671 30.87 -5.07 3.09
CA ASP A 671 29.91 -6.12 2.73
C ASP A 671 28.97 -5.63 1.60
N SER A 672 28.62 -4.33 1.56
CA SER A 672 27.86 -3.73 0.46
C SER A 672 28.67 -3.65 -0.84
N ILE A 673 29.97 -3.32 -0.77
CA ILE A 673 30.88 -3.28 -1.91
C ILE A 673 31.11 -4.69 -2.45
N ARG A 674 31.35 -5.68 -1.57
CA ARG A 674 31.51 -7.08 -1.96
C ARG A 674 30.25 -7.62 -2.62
N ARG A 675 29.05 -7.36 -2.07
CA ARG A 675 27.78 -7.72 -2.73
C ARG A 675 27.63 -7.03 -4.09
N GLN A 676 27.99 -5.75 -4.25
CA GLN A 676 27.96 -5.10 -5.56
C GLN A 676 28.98 -5.69 -6.56
N GLN A 677 30.12 -6.19 -6.09
CA GLN A 677 31.10 -6.90 -6.93
C GLN A 677 30.61 -8.30 -7.30
N GLU A 678 30.11 -9.08 -6.34
CA GLU A 678 29.48 -10.39 -6.55
C GLU A 678 28.32 -10.30 -7.57
N ASP A 679 27.47 -9.27 -7.46
CA ASP A 679 26.33 -9.06 -8.35
C ASP A 679 26.77 -8.55 -9.75
N LYS A 680 27.85 -7.77 -9.85
CA LYS A 680 28.47 -7.38 -11.13
C LYS A 680 29.12 -8.57 -11.83
N GLU A 681 29.88 -9.39 -11.11
CA GLU A 681 30.46 -10.62 -11.64
C GLU A 681 29.39 -11.61 -12.07
N LYS A 682 28.34 -11.80 -11.27
CA LYS A 682 27.22 -12.66 -11.63
C LYS A 682 26.53 -12.17 -12.91
N ARG A 683 26.24 -10.88 -13.03
CA ARG A 683 25.69 -10.29 -14.27
C ARG A 683 26.62 -10.46 -15.48
N ALA A 684 27.95 -10.39 -15.27
CA ALA A 684 28.93 -10.63 -16.32
C ALA A 684 28.95 -12.11 -16.76
N ARG A 685 28.97 -13.05 -15.81
CA ARG A 685 28.91 -14.50 -16.06
C ARG A 685 27.58 -14.89 -16.74
N ASP A 686 26.45 -14.36 -16.26
CA ASP A 686 25.13 -14.54 -16.88
C ASP A 686 25.09 -14.00 -18.32
N GLN A 687 25.74 -12.87 -18.61
CA GLN A 687 25.88 -12.37 -19.98
C GLN A 687 26.80 -13.24 -20.85
N GLU A 688 27.88 -13.79 -20.27
CA GLU A 688 28.82 -14.65 -20.99
C GLU A 688 28.21 -16.02 -21.31
N GLU A 689 27.47 -16.64 -20.38
CA GLU A 689 26.67 -17.83 -20.63
C GLU A 689 25.59 -17.58 -21.69
N ARG A 690 24.87 -16.45 -21.62
CA ARG A 690 23.89 -16.07 -22.65
C ARG A 690 24.53 -15.90 -24.03
N LYS A 691 25.74 -15.33 -24.11
CA LYS A 691 26.51 -15.21 -25.36
C LYS A 691 26.94 -16.59 -25.88
N LYS A 692 27.55 -17.42 -25.03
CA LYS A 692 27.97 -18.80 -25.36
C LYS A 692 26.80 -19.65 -25.84
N LYS A 693 25.67 -19.62 -25.12
CA LYS A 693 24.44 -20.34 -25.49
C LYS A 693 23.82 -19.82 -26.79
N ALA A 694 23.80 -18.50 -27.01
CA ALA A 694 23.33 -17.93 -28.29
C ALA A 694 24.24 -18.29 -29.46
N GLU A 695 25.56 -18.38 -29.25
CA GLU A 695 26.54 -18.86 -30.23
C GLU A 695 26.41 -20.37 -30.49
N GLU A 696 26.14 -21.17 -29.46
CA GLU A 696 25.90 -22.60 -29.56
C GLU A 696 24.58 -22.91 -30.28
N ASP A 697 23.48 -22.25 -29.92
CA ASP A 697 22.20 -22.33 -30.65
C ASP A 697 22.35 -21.83 -32.10
N ARG A 698 23.24 -20.86 -32.36
CA ARG A 698 23.58 -20.44 -33.73
C ARG A 698 24.34 -21.54 -34.48
N LYS A 699 25.42 -22.09 -33.91
CA LYS A 699 26.19 -23.22 -34.49
C LYS A 699 25.32 -24.45 -34.73
N LYS A 700 24.37 -24.74 -33.82
CA LYS A 700 23.38 -25.79 -33.96
C LYS A 700 22.45 -25.53 -35.14
N ARG A 701 21.86 -24.34 -35.26
CA ARG A 701 21.03 -23.97 -36.42
C ARG A 701 21.80 -23.95 -37.74
N ASP A 702 23.05 -23.47 -37.74
CA ASP A 702 23.93 -23.51 -38.92
C ASP A 702 24.31 -24.96 -39.29
N ARG A 703 24.40 -25.88 -38.33
CA ARG A 703 24.61 -27.32 -38.56
C ARG A 703 23.34 -27.99 -39.08
N GLU A 704 22.21 -27.82 -38.42
CA GLU A 704 20.89 -28.33 -38.86
C GLU A 704 20.55 -27.84 -40.28
N ARG A 705 20.89 -26.57 -40.58
CA ARG A 705 20.80 -26.00 -41.92
C ARG A 705 21.75 -26.67 -42.92
N ARG A 706 23.01 -26.93 -42.57
CA ARG A 706 23.94 -27.64 -43.47
C ARG A 706 23.49 -29.09 -43.72
N GLU A 707 22.98 -29.77 -42.69
CA GLU A 707 22.45 -31.13 -42.81
C GLU A 707 21.15 -31.13 -43.66
N SER A 708 20.31 -30.10 -43.59
CA SER A 708 19.14 -29.95 -44.47
C SER A 708 19.52 -29.55 -45.90
N GLU A 709 20.51 -28.68 -46.10
CA GLU A 709 21.07 -28.34 -47.42
C GLU A 709 21.77 -29.55 -48.07
N GLN A 710 22.41 -30.42 -47.28
CA GLN A 710 22.95 -31.70 -47.77
C GLN A 710 21.83 -32.67 -48.17
N ARG A 711 20.83 -32.90 -47.32
CA ARG A 711 19.67 -33.75 -47.65
C ARG A 711 18.92 -33.24 -48.89
N ALA A 712 18.73 -31.92 -49.02
CA ALA A 712 18.11 -31.32 -50.20
C ALA A 712 18.97 -31.47 -51.47
N ARG A 713 20.31 -31.46 -51.37
CA ARG A 713 21.22 -31.75 -52.49
C ARG A 713 21.22 -33.23 -52.87
N GLU A 714 21.18 -34.13 -51.90
CA GLU A 714 21.11 -35.58 -52.11
C GLU A 714 19.76 -35.97 -52.73
N GLU A 715 18.67 -35.40 -52.24
CA GLU A 715 17.33 -35.55 -52.83
C GLU A 715 17.26 -34.92 -54.24
N ALA A 716 17.91 -33.77 -54.48
CA ALA A 716 18.01 -33.18 -55.82
C ALA A 716 18.84 -34.06 -56.78
N LEU A 717 19.90 -34.72 -56.30
CA LEU A 717 20.68 -35.69 -57.07
C LEU A 717 19.89 -36.98 -57.35
N ALA A 718 19.08 -37.47 -56.39
CA ALA A 718 18.18 -38.59 -56.59
C ALA A 718 17.08 -38.24 -57.62
N ARG A 719 16.48 -37.05 -57.50
CA ARG A 719 15.52 -36.50 -58.48
C ARG A 719 16.16 -36.35 -59.86
N GLN A 720 17.40 -35.86 -59.96
CA GLN A 720 18.13 -35.81 -61.24
C GLN A 720 18.39 -37.19 -61.84
N ARG A 721 18.69 -38.22 -61.04
CA ARG A 721 18.87 -39.59 -61.55
C ARG A 721 17.56 -40.16 -62.10
N ALA A 722 16.46 -40.01 -61.37
CA ALA A 722 15.12 -40.39 -61.84
C ALA A 722 14.70 -39.58 -63.08
N GLU A 723 15.02 -38.28 -63.14
CA GLU A 723 14.78 -37.42 -64.30
C GLU A 723 15.67 -37.80 -65.51
N VAL A 724 16.84 -38.42 -65.30
CA VAL A 724 17.65 -38.99 -66.40
C VAL A 724 17.03 -40.28 -66.95
N GLU A 725 16.59 -41.22 -66.09
CA GLU A 725 15.84 -42.40 -66.55
C GLU A 725 14.55 -42.00 -67.29
N GLU A 726 13.82 -41.01 -66.78
CA GLU A 726 12.63 -40.50 -67.44
C GLU A 726 12.95 -39.72 -68.73
N ARG A 727 14.11 -39.04 -68.79
CA ARG A 727 14.59 -38.35 -70.01
C ARG A 727 14.86 -39.32 -71.14
N ASP A 728 15.62 -40.39 -70.92
CA ASP A 728 15.93 -41.34 -71.97
C ASP A 728 14.66 -42.08 -72.44
N ARG A 729 13.69 -42.32 -71.54
CA ARG A 729 12.36 -42.82 -71.89
C ARG A 729 11.52 -41.82 -72.71
N LYS A 730 11.69 -40.51 -72.50
CA LYS A 730 11.03 -39.41 -73.26
C LYS A 730 11.82 -38.93 -74.49
N LYS A 731 12.99 -39.52 -74.76
CA LYS A 731 13.91 -39.13 -75.85
C LYS A 731 13.41 -39.66 -77.19
N SER A 732 12.97 -40.93 -77.21
CA SER A 732 12.40 -41.63 -78.36
C SER A 732 11.13 -40.96 -78.91
N GLU A 733 10.29 -40.36 -78.06
CA GLU A 733 9.13 -39.58 -78.52
C GLU A 733 9.52 -38.20 -79.07
N ARG A 734 10.57 -37.57 -78.50
CA ARG A 734 10.94 -36.18 -78.81
C ARG A 734 11.65 -35.99 -80.15
N GLU A 735 12.28 -37.02 -80.71
CA GLU A 735 12.94 -36.92 -82.02
C GLU A 735 11.97 -36.57 -83.17
N ARG A 736 10.66 -36.87 -83.04
CA ARG A 736 9.64 -36.49 -84.02
C ARG A 736 9.25 -35.01 -84.00
N LEU A 737 9.50 -34.28 -82.92
CA LEU A 737 9.10 -32.87 -82.75
C LEU A 737 10.31 -31.94 -82.52
N ALA A 738 11.49 -32.33 -82.99
CA ALA A 738 12.74 -31.58 -82.90
C ALA A 738 12.88 -30.44 -83.95
N ARG A 739 11.77 -29.85 -84.41
CA ARG A 739 11.73 -28.83 -85.48
C ARG A 739 10.85 -27.65 -85.02
N GLU A 740 11.29 -26.41 -85.31
CA GLU A 740 10.55 -25.15 -85.07
C GLU A 740 10.15 -24.91 -83.58
N ALA A 741 11.07 -24.80 -82.61
CA ALA A 741 12.12 -23.79 -82.41
C ALA A 741 11.66 -22.38 -81.93
N LYS A 742 12.04 -22.04 -80.67
CA LYS A 742 12.29 -20.68 -80.12
C LYS A 742 11.05 -19.74 -79.99
N LYS A 743 10.79 -19.01 -78.88
CA LYS A 743 11.71 -18.42 -77.87
C LYS A 743 10.97 -17.96 -76.58
N LEU A 744 11.60 -18.16 -75.42
CA LEU A 744 11.86 -17.18 -74.34
C LEU A 744 10.74 -16.57 -73.41
N ALA A 745 10.60 -17.18 -72.23
CA ALA A 745 10.71 -16.59 -70.87
C ALA A 745 9.53 -15.93 -70.09
N TRP A 746 9.76 -15.89 -68.76
CA TRP A 746 8.98 -15.36 -67.61
C TRP A 746 7.71 -16.13 -67.20
N GLY A 747 7.42 -16.18 -65.89
CA GLY A 747 6.38 -17.02 -65.29
C GLY A 747 6.03 -16.66 -63.83
N PRO A 748 4.84 -17.08 -63.34
CA PRO A 748 4.09 -16.32 -62.32
C PRO A 748 4.49 -16.53 -60.85
N GLY A 749 5.31 -17.54 -60.51
CA GLY A 749 5.47 -18.02 -59.12
C GLY A 749 5.96 -16.98 -58.09
N ARG A 750 6.65 -15.92 -58.52
CA ARG A 750 7.14 -14.86 -57.60
C ARG A 750 6.07 -13.80 -57.27
N ILE A 751 5.05 -13.65 -58.12
CA ILE A 751 3.95 -12.70 -57.90
C ILE A 751 3.07 -13.19 -56.74
N ALA A 752 2.77 -14.50 -56.70
CA ALA A 752 1.96 -15.12 -55.65
C ALA A 752 2.56 -14.93 -54.23
N ALA A 753 3.89 -15.01 -54.10
CA ALA A 753 4.56 -14.83 -52.81
C ALA A 753 4.45 -13.38 -52.28
N VAL A 754 4.62 -12.38 -53.15
CA VAL A 754 4.47 -10.96 -52.78
C VAL A 754 2.99 -10.64 -52.50
N ALA A 755 2.09 -11.14 -53.35
CA ALA A 755 0.64 -11.00 -53.16
C ALA A 755 0.18 -11.58 -51.81
N GLY A 756 0.74 -12.72 -51.37
CA GLY A 756 0.45 -13.31 -50.06
C GLY A 756 0.84 -12.42 -48.88
N VAL A 757 2.02 -11.79 -48.92
CA VAL A 757 2.46 -10.86 -47.86
C VAL A 757 1.59 -9.59 -47.86
N VAL A 758 1.22 -9.07 -49.03
CA VAL A 758 0.31 -7.92 -49.15
C VAL A 758 -1.10 -8.29 -48.66
N LEU A 759 -1.60 -9.49 -48.95
CA LEU A 759 -2.89 -9.99 -48.43
C LEU A 759 -2.89 -10.12 -46.90
N ILE A 760 -1.79 -10.58 -46.29
CA ILE A 760 -1.65 -10.63 -44.84
C ILE A 760 -1.61 -9.22 -44.25
N GLY A 761 -0.90 -8.27 -44.88
CA GLY A 761 -0.92 -6.86 -44.48
C GLY A 761 -2.31 -6.23 -44.57
N LEU A 762 -3.04 -6.48 -45.67
CA LEU A 762 -4.41 -6.01 -45.87
C LEU A 762 -5.42 -6.67 -44.92
N LEU A 763 -5.22 -7.94 -44.52
CA LEU A 763 -6.01 -8.60 -43.47
C LEU A 763 -5.76 -7.98 -42.09
N ILE A 764 -4.50 -7.73 -41.74
CA ILE A 764 -4.12 -7.11 -40.46
C ILE A 764 -4.67 -5.68 -40.37
N GLY A 765 -4.52 -4.89 -41.44
CA GLY A 765 -5.11 -3.54 -41.53
C GLY A 765 -6.64 -3.58 -41.55
N GLY A 766 -7.24 -4.53 -42.27
CA GLY A 766 -8.69 -4.72 -42.33
C GLY A 766 -9.31 -5.02 -40.97
N ILE A 767 -8.67 -5.85 -40.14
CA ILE A 767 -9.16 -6.15 -38.77
C ILE A 767 -9.09 -4.93 -37.84
N GLN A 768 -8.18 -3.96 -38.09
CA GLN A 768 -8.13 -2.71 -37.32
C GLN A 768 -9.21 -1.69 -37.74
N VAL A 769 -9.88 -1.88 -38.88
CA VAL A 769 -10.85 -0.92 -39.45
C VAL A 769 -12.26 -1.53 -39.58
N ALA A 770 -12.41 -2.86 -39.50
CA ALA A 770 -13.70 -3.54 -39.59
C ALA A 770 -14.53 -3.36 -38.30
N PRO A 771 -15.75 -2.78 -38.36
CA PRO A 771 -16.62 -2.66 -37.19
C PRO A 771 -17.17 -4.03 -36.79
N LEU A 772 -16.83 -4.51 -35.58
CA LEU A 772 -17.32 -5.78 -35.03
C LEU A 772 -18.68 -5.65 -34.33
N SER A 773 -19.40 -4.54 -34.55
CA SER A 773 -20.74 -4.30 -33.99
C SER A 773 -21.75 -5.40 -34.35
N ALA A 774 -21.59 -6.07 -35.49
CA ALA A 774 -22.39 -7.25 -35.87
C ALA A 774 -22.28 -8.43 -34.87
N TYR A 775 -21.21 -8.50 -34.07
CA TYR A 775 -21.00 -9.51 -33.03
C TYR A 775 -21.39 -9.03 -31.63
N ALA A 776 -21.81 -7.77 -31.47
CA ALA A 776 -22.21 -7.23 -30.17
C ALA A 776 -23.33 -8.04 -29.50
N PRO A 777 -24.41 -8.49 -30.19
CA PRO A 777 -25.47 -9.28 -29.54
C PRO A 777 -25.02 -10.65 -29.02
N GLU A 778 -24.01 -11.28 -29.64
CA GLU A 778 -23.43 -12.54 -29.15
C GLU A 778 -22.54 -12.27 -27.92
N MET A 779 -21.79 -11.17 -27.92
CA MET A 779 -20.99 -10.71 -26.78
C MET A 779 -21.86 -10.28 -25.59
N GLU A 780 -22.96 -9.55 -25.81
CA GLU A 780 -23.97 -9.20 -24.81
C GLU A 780 -24.56 -10.44 -24.15
N ARG A 781 -24.94 -11.43 -24.96
CA ARG A 781 -25.45 -12.71 -24.45
C ARG A 781 -24.40 -13.45 -23.63
N LEU A 782 -23.18 -13.63 -24.14
CA LEU A 782 -22.11 -14.34 -23.42
C LEU A 782 -21.75 -13.63 -22.10
N ALA A 783 -21.75 -12.30 -22.08
CA ALA A 783 -21.53 -11.52 -20.86
C ALA A 783 -22.69 -11.67 -19.87
N SER A 784 -23.94 -11.65 -20.35
CA SER A 784 -25.15 -11.85 -19.54
C SER A 784 -25.22 -13.25 -18.93
N ASP A 785 -24.96 -14.28 -19.75
CA ASP A 785 -24.89 -15.69 -19.33
C ASP A 785 -23.76 -15.92 -18.30
N THR A 786 -22.68 -15.11 -18.33
CA THR A 786 -21.53 -15.21 -17.39
C THR A 786 -21.76 -14.45 -16.08
N ILE A 787 -22.39 -13.26 -16.12
CA ILE A 787 -22.62 -12.42 -14.93
C ILE A 787 -23.90 -12.83 -14.19
N GLY A 788 -24.89 -13.39 -14.91
CA GLY A 788 -26.23 -13.70 -14.38
C GLY A 788 -27.20 -12.51 -14.41
N GLU A 789 -26.79 -11.37 -14.97
CA GLU A 789 -27.57 -10.15 -15.12
C GLU A 789 -27.46 -9.61 -16.55
N PRO A 790 -28.50 -8.92 -17.09
CA PRO A 790 -28.48 -8.45 -18.47
C PRO A 790 -27.36 -7.41 -18.69
N VAL A 791 -26.56 -7.64 -19.73
CA VAL A 791 -25.50 -6.75 -20.20
C VAL A 791 -25.90 -6.12 -21.53
N ARG A 792 -25.60 -4.84 -21.73
CA ARG A 792 -25.69 -4.15 -23.02
C ARG A 792 -24.35 -3.52 -23.42
N LEU A 793 -24.08 -3.46 -24.72
CA LEU A 793 -22.86 -2.93 -25.33
C LEU A 793 -23.22 -1.89 -26.40
N GLY A 794 -22.50 -0.76 -26.46
CA GLY A 794 -22.70 0.25 -27.50
C GLY A 794 -21.91 -0.04 -28.78
N SER A 795 -20.58 -0.12 -28.66
CA SER A 795 -19.66 -0.36 -29.78
C SER A 795 -18.59 -1.40 -29.42
N VAL A 796 -18.10 -2.12 -30.43
CA VAL A 796 -17.08 -3.17 -30.30
C VAL A 796 -16.00 -2.98 -31.36
N HIS A 797 -14.77 -2.72 -30.92
CA HIS A 797 -13.59 -2.51 -31.75
C HIS A 797 -12.52 -3.57 -31.44
N ALA A 798 -11.81 -4.08 -32.44
CA ALA A 798 -10.65 -4.96 -32.24
C ALA A 798 -9.35 -4.23 -32.57
N SER A 799 -8.29 -4.52 -31.83
CA SER A 799 -6.93 -4.12 -32.16
C SER A 799 -5.96 -5.27 -31.89
N ILE A 800 -4.91 -5.35 -32.72
CA ILE A 800 -3.90 -6.41 -32.70
C ILE A 800 -2.60 -5.95 -32.02
N PHE A 801 -2.42 -4.64 -31.83
CA PHE A 801 -1.16 -4.03 -31.36
C PHE A 801 -1.36 -3.22 -30.06
N PRO A 802 -0.46 -3.31 -29.06
CA PRO A 802 0.71 -4.19 -28.98
C PRO A 802 0.37 -5.67 -28.71
N SER A 803 -0.90 -5.97 -28.41
CA SER A 803 -1.43 -7.33 -28.29
C SER A 803 -2.91 -7.36 -28.70
N PHE A 804 -3.45 -8.55 -29.01
CA PHE A 804 -4.86 -8.67 -29.38
C PHE A 804 -5.79 -8.32 -28.22
N HIS A 805 -6.67 -7.33 -28.43
CA HIS A 805 -7.68 -6.92 -27.49
C HIS A 805 -8.96 -6.45 -28.18
N LEU A 806 -10.08 -6.61 -27.49
CA LEU A 806 -11.37 -6.03 -27.86
C LEU A 806 -11.63 -4.82 -26.95
N ARG A 807 -11.98 -3.67 -27.51
CA ARG A 807 -12.55 -2.54 -26.76
C ARG A 807 -14.07 -2.57 -26.91
N LEU A 808 -14.76 -2.62 -25.78
CA LEU A 808 -16.19 -2.47 -25.65
C LEU A 808 -16.47 -1.08 -25.09
N GLU A 809 -17.45 -0.39 -25.65
CA GLU A 809 -17.80 0.99 -25.29
C GLU A 809 -19.26 1.08 -24.84
N ASN A 810 -19.53 1.97 -23.88
CA ASN A 810 -20.86 2.18 -23.27
C ASN A 810 -21.47 0.88 -22.72
N VAL A 811 -20.69 0.14 -21.92
CA VAL A 811 -21.14 -1.10 -21.28
C VAL A 811 -22.07 -0.77 -20.11
N THR A 812 -23.25 -1.39 -20.05
CA THR A 812 -24.15 -1.32 -18.88
C THR A 812 -24.54 -2.71 -18.42
N VAL A 813 -24.64 -2.91 -17.11
CA VAL A 813 -25.03 -4.18 -16.47
C VAL A 813 -26.18 -3.92 -15.50
N GLY A 814 -27.07 -4.89 -15.37
CA GLY A 814 -28.21 -4.85 -14.44
C GLY A 814 -29.49 -4.37 -15.11
N ALA A 815 -30.63 -4.80 -14.57
CA ALA A 815 -31.94 -4.53 -15.16
C ALA A 815 -32.31 -3.03 -15.17
N GLN A 816 -31.70 -2.21 -14.30
CA GLN A 816 -31.88 -0.75 -14.26
C GLN A 816 -30.68 0.01 -14.85
N GLN A 817 -29.67 -0.67 -15.42
CA GLN A 817 -28.39 -0.10 -15.83
C GLN A 817 -27.65 0.58 -14.66
N ASP A 818 -27.85 0.03 -13.47
CA ASP A 818 -27.31 0.45 -12.18
C ASP A 818 -25.78 0.29 -12.04
N VAL A 819 -25.15 -0.38 -13.02
CA VAL A 819 -23.71 -0.38 -13.24
C VAL A 819 -23.39 0.05 -14.68
N ARG A 820 -22.50 1.03 -14.85
CA ARG A 820 -22.08 1.59 -16.15
C ARG A 820 -20.57 1.68 -16.23
N ALA A 821 -19.98 1.19 -17.32
CA ALA A 821 -18.56 1.31 -17.65
C ALA A 821 -18.40 1.91 -19.05
N PRO A 822 -17.97 3.18 -19.18
CA PRO A 822 -17.76 3.84 -20.47
C PRO A 822 -16.84 3.06 -21.42
N THR A 823 -15.76 2.48 -20.90
CA THR A 823 -14.78 1.69 -21.68
C THR A 823 -14.43 0.40 -20.94
N VAL A 824 -14.45 -0.73 -21.65
CA VAL A 824 -13.98 -2.03 -21.16
C VAL A 824 -13.04 -2.65 -22.19
N ILE A 825 -11.81 -2.98 -21.80
CA ILE A 825 -10.78 -3.56 -22.70
C ILE A 825 -10.51 -5.02 -22.32
N VAL A 826 -10.83 -5.93 -23.23
CA VAL A 826 -10.73 -7.38 -23.07
C VAL A 826 -9.45 -7.89 -23.72
N TYR A 827 -8.41 -8.18 -22.93
CA TYR A 827 -7.19 -8.82 -23.40
C TYR A 827 -7.36 -10.34 -23.42
N MET A 828 -7.53 -10.90 -24.61
CA MET A 828 -7.77 -12.34 -24.80
C MET A 828 -6.47 -13.13 -24.98
N ASP A 829 -6.49 -14.42 -24.61
CA ASP A 829 -5.46 -15.34 -25.04
C ASP A 829 -5.71 -15.81 -26.49
N VAL A 830 -4.75 -15.49 -27.37
CA VAL A 830 -4.78 -15.88 -28.78
C VAL A 830 -4.72 -17.40 -29.01
N GLY A 831 -4.20 -18.20 -28.08
CA GLY A 831 -4.29 -19.66 -28.17
C GLY A 831 -5.74 -20.15 -27.95
N SER A 832 -6.43 -19.59 -26.97
CA SER A 832 -7.85 -19.91 -26.69
C SER A 832 -8.80 -19.49 -27.81
N LEU A 833 -8.48 -18.43 -28.56
CA LEU A 833 -9.32 -17.91 -29.65
C LEU A 833 -9.55 -18.94 -30.76
N PHE A 834 -8.49 -19.61 -31.21
CA PHE A 834 -8.56 -20.59 -32.31
C PHE A 834 -8.89 -22.03 -31.85
N GLY A 835 -8.89 -22.30 -30.54
CA GLY A 835 -9.32 -23.57 -29.97
C GLY A 835 -10.85 -23.71 -29.87
N GLY A 836 -11.37 -24.93 -29.95
CA GLY A 836 -12.80 -25.24 -29.77
C GLY A 836 -13.30 -25.27 -28.32
N GLY A 837 -12.44 -25.01 -27.34
CA GLY A 837 -12.77 -24.95 -25.91
C GLY A 837 -12.94 -23.52 -25.38
N ASP A 838 -12.89 -23.37 -24.06
CA ASP A 838 -13.15 -22.11 -23.37
C ASP A 838 -12.21 -20.97 -23.83
N LYS A 839 -12.80 -19.80 -24.04
CA LYS A 839 -12.10 -18.56 -24.32
C LYS A 839 -11.53 -17.99 -23.03
N LEU A 840 -10.26 -17.64 -23.04
CA LEU A 840 -9.53 -17.18 -21.87
C LEU A 840 -9.26 -15.68 -21.99
N ILE A 841 -9.84 -14.90 -21.08
CA ILE A 841 -9.56 -13.48 -20.90
C ILE A 841 -8.43 -13.38 -19.86
N LYS A 842 -7.25 -12.93 -20.30
CA LYS A 842 -6.08 -12.73 -19.44
C LYS A 842 -6.30 -11.54 -18.51
N THR A 843 -6.78 -10.44 -19.08
CA THR A 843 -7.10 -9.24 -18.31
C THR A 843 -8.34 -8.56 -18.88
N LEU A 844 -9.27 -8.18 -18.01
CA LEU A 844 -10.39 -7.29 -18.30
C LEU A 844 -10.10 -5.94 -17.66
N HIS A 845 -9.76 -4.91 -18.44
CA HIS A 845 -9.67 -3.54 -17.92
C HIS A 845 -11.06 -2.89 -18.00
N ILE A 846 -11.46 -2.18 -16.95
CA ILE A 846 -12.75 -1.50 -16.83
C ILE A 846 -12.45 -0.06 -16.38
N GLU A 847 -12.68 0.92 -17.24
CA GLU A 847 -12.31 2.31 -16.99
C GLU A 847 -13.54 3.15 -16.63
N SER A 848 -13.41 4.01 -15.62
CA SER A 848 -14.46 4.93 -15.15
C SER A 848 -15.78 4.23 -14.79
N LEU A 849 -15.71 3.06 -14.15
CA LEU A 849 -16.89 2.35 -13.63
C LEU A 849 -17.71 3.26 -12.71
N GLN A 850 -19.01 3.30 -12.92
CA GLN A 850 -19.97 3.97 -12.05
C GLN A 850 -20.99 2.93 -11.59
N ALA A 851 -21.16 2.81 -10.28
CA ALA A 851 -22.14 1.91 -9.66
C ALA A 851 -22.80 2.57 -8.46
N ASN A 852 -24.04 2.17 -8.14
CA ASN A 852 -24.74 2.59 -6.93
C ASN A 852 -24.70 1.51 -5.83
N GLN A 853 -25.24 1.83 -4.65
CA GLN A 853 -25.33 0.90 -3.53
C GLN A 853 -26.18 -0.38 -3.78
N GLU A 854 -27.06 -0.42 -4.79
CA GLU A 854 -27.86 -1.61 -5.10
C GLU A 854 -27.04 -2.76 -5.69
N LEU A 855 -25.82 -2.46 -6.14
CA LEU A 855 -24.81 -3.45 -6.51
C LEU A 855 -24.33 -4.26 -5.29
N LEU A 856 -24.24 -3.66 -4.09
CA LEU A 856 -23.56 -4.27 -2.94
C LEU A 856 -24.13 -5.65 -2.53
N PRO A 857 -25.46 -5.87 -2.46
CA PRO A 857 -26.01 -7.21 -2.22
C PRO A 857 -25.73 -8.20 -3.36
N ARG A 858 -25.64 -7.73 -4.61
CA ARG A 858 -25.43 -8.57 -5.80
C ARG A 858 -23.98 -9.01 -5.97
N LEU A 859 -23.01 -8.20 -5.53
CA LEU A 859 -21.60 -8.61 -5.44
C LEU A 859 -21.45 -9.94 -4.68
N GLY A 860 -22.21 -10.13 -3.59
CA GLY A 860 -22.19 -11.38 -2.83
C GLY A 860 -22.61 -12.63 -3.62
N ALA A 861 -23.37 -12.47 -4.71
CA ALA A 861 -23.71 -13.54 -5.65
C ALA A 861 -22.67 -13.67 -6.77
N TRP A 862 -22.24 -12.56 -7.38
CA TRP A 862 -21.21 -12.55 -8.43
C TRP A 862 -19.90 -13.19 -7.93
N LEU A 863 -19.46 -12.83 -6.71
CA LEU A 863 -18.23 -13.32 -6.08
C LEU A 863 -18.29 -14.79 -5.62
N LYS A 864 -19.48 -15.39 -5.54
CA LYS A 864 -19.69 -16.80 -5.17
C LYS A 864 -19.94 -17.70 -6.38
N GLY A 865 -19.75 -17.20 -7.61
CA GLY A 865 -20.03 -17.96 -8.83
C GLY A 865 -21.52 -18.16 -9.09
N GLY A 866 -22.36 -17.19 -8.72
CA GLY A 866 -23.82 -17.26 -8.93
C GLY A 866 -24.26 -17.44 -10.39
N GLY A 867 -23.39 -17.07 -11.35
CA GLY A 867 -23.46 -17.51 -12.75
C GLY A 867 -23.15 -19.00 -12.88
N SER A 868 -24.12 -19.85 -12.52
CA SER A 868 -23.94 -21.29 -12.37
C SER A 868 -23.66 -22.01 -13.70
N GLN A 869 -22.46 -22.60 -13.79
CA GLN A 869 -22.04 -23.68 -14.71
C GLN A 869 -21.86 -23.34 -16.21
N ALA A 870 -20.83 -23.96 -16.80
CA ALA A 870 -20.60 -24.12 -18.24
C ALA A 870 -20.42 -22.84 -19.11
N GLY A 871 -20.09 -21.69 -18.50
CA GLY A 871 -19.61 -20.52 -19.23
C GLY A 871 -18.36 -20.83 -20.06
N LYS A 872 -18.44 -20.68 -21.39
CA LYS A 872 -17.30 -20.86 -22.33
C LYS A 872 -16.24 -19.76 -22.24
N VAL A 873 -16.26 -18.94 -21.19
CA VAL A 873 -15.41 -17.77 -21.00
C VAL A 873 -14.86 -17.79 -19.58
N ARG A 874 -13.53 -17.71 -19.44
CA ARG A 874 -12.84 -17.64 -18.14
C ARG A 874 -12.01 -16.37 -18.06
N VAL A 875 -12.10 -15.65 -16.95
CA VAL A 875 -11.34 -14.42 -16.69
C VAL A 875 -10.27 -14.71 -15.64
N GLN A 876 -9.02 -14.33 -15.87
CA GLN A 876 -7.92 -14.51 -14.91
C GLN A 876 -7.70 -13.27 -14.02
N ARG A 877 -8.00 -12.08 -14.55
CA ARG A 877 -7.74 -10.80 -13.87
C ARG A 877 -8.71 -9.74 -14.33
N VAL A 878 -9.25 -8.95 -13.40
CA VAL A 878 -10.05 -7.74 -13.67
C VAL A 878 -9.32 -6.55 -13.07
N VAL A 879 -9.15 -5.48 -13.85
CA VAL A 879 -8.52 -4.23 -13.44
C VAL A 879 -9.52 -3.11 -13.61
N PHE A 880 -10.00 -2.55 -12.50
CA PHE A 880 -10.81 -1.35 -12.47
C PHE A 880 -9.89 -0.13 -12.38
N LYS A 881 -10.18 0.90 -13.18
CA LYS A 881 -9.48 2.18 -13.17
C LYS A 881 -10.47 3.32 -12.98
N ASP A 882 -10.17 4.25 -12.07
CA ASP A 882 -11.01 5.43 -11.77
C ASP A 882 -12.49 5.08 -11.44
N ALA A 883 -12.71 3.94 -10.77
CA ALA A 883 -14.04 3.45 -10.42
C ALA A 883 -14.68 4.27 -9.29
N LYS A 884 -16.00 4.42 -9.32
CA LYS A 884 -16.79 5.17 -8.34
C LYS A 884 -18.00 4.35 -7.89
N LEU A 885 -18.22 4.32 -6.58
CA LEU A 885 -19.36 3.67 -5.94
C LEU A 885 -20.14 4.71 -5.13
N ASP A 886 -21.37 4.98 -5.55
CA ASP A 886 -22.27 5.91 -4.85
C ASP A 886 -23.01 5.17 -3.72
N VAL A 887 -22.66 5.50 -2.47
CA VAL A 887 -23.22 4.91 -1.25
C VAL A 887 -23.86 6.01 -0.42
N LYS A 888 -25.17 5.90 -0.17
CA LYS A 888 -25.90 6.93 0.57
C LYS A 888 -25.32 7.12 1.97
N GLY A 889 -24.83 8.34 2.24
CA GLY A 889 -24.23 8.71 3.52
C GLY A 889 -22.74 8.41 3.66
N VAL A 890 -22.04 7.94 2.61
CA VAL A 890 -20.60 7.68 2.63
C VAL A 890 -19.93 8.25 1.38
N ASN A 891 -19.00 9.19 1.55
CA ASN A 891 -18.17 9.67 0.45
C ASN A 891 -17.05 8.65 0.17
N VAL A 892 -17.32 7.68 -0.70
CA VAL A 892 -16.30 6.72 -1.15
C VAL A 892 -15.42 7.41 -2.21
N PRO A 893 -14.11 7.61 -1.96
CA PRO A 893 -13.23 8.21 -2.96
C PRO A 893 -13.13 7.31 -4.19
N PRO A 894 -12.89 7.87 -5.40
CA PRO A 894 -12.68 7.05 -6.59
C PRO A 894 -11.49 6.13 -6.39
N PHE A 895 -11.55 4.91 -6.92
CA PHE A 895 -10.53 3.88 -6.67
C PHE A 895 -10.13 3.12 -7.94
N ASN A 896 -8.87 2.71 -7.97
CA ASN A 896 -8.38 1.66 -8.83
C ASN A 896 -8.53 0.33 -8.07
N ALA A 897 -8.82 -0.76 -8.76
CA ALA A 897 -8.83 -2.08 -8.16
C ALA A 897 -8.31 -3.16 -9.12
N ASN A 898 -7.79 -4.24 -8.56
CA ASN A 898 -7.12 -5.28 -9.30
C ASN A 898 -7.42 -6.63 -8.65
N VAL A 899 -8.28 -7.41 -9.30
CA VAL A 899 -8.86 -8.65 -8.81
C VAL A 899 -8.29 -9.82 -9.62
N PHE A 900 -7.71 -10.80 -8.93
CA PHE A 900 -7.17 -12.02 -9.52
C PHE A 900 -8.13 -13.19 -9.26
N LEU A 901 -8.49 -13.90 -10.33
CA LEU A 901 -9.53 -14.93 -10.34
C LEU A 901 -8.92 -16.31 -10.63
N ALA A 902 -9.40 -17.32 -9.91
CA ALA A 902 -9.08 -18.72 -10.15
C ALA A 902 -9.85 -19.27 -11.38
N PRO A 903 -9.48 -20.45 -11.92
CA PRO A 903 -10.11 -21.01 -13.13
C PRO A 903 -11.60 -21.34 -13.01
N ASP A 904 -12.14 -21.35 -11.79
CA ASP A 904 -13.54 -21.54 -11.41
C ASP A 904 -14.30 -20.21 -11.17
N GLY A 905 -13.62 -19.06 -11.25
CA GLY A 905 -14.17 -17.73 -11.00
C GLY A 905 -14.03 -17.23 -9.56
N ALA A 906 -13.47 -18.00 -8.63
CA ALA A 906 -13.27 -17.53 -7.25
C ALA A 906 -12.17 -16.44 -7.17
N ILE A 907 -12.34 -15.43 -6.31
CA ILE A 907 -11.24 -14.48 -6.02
C ILE A 907 -10.11 -15.21 -5.29
N THR A 908 -8.88 -15.01 -5.77
CA THR A 908 -7.65 -15.47 -5.13
C THR A 908 -6.94 -14.34 -4.38
N ARG A 909 -7.03 -13.11 -4.91
CA ARG A 909 -6.52 -11.87 -4.30
C ARG A 909 -7.23 -10.68 -4.93
N ALA A 910 -7.56 -9.66 -4.15
CA ALA A 910 -8.01 -8.38 -4.65
C ALA A 910 -7.22 -7.26 -3.95
N THR A 911 -6.76 -6.27 -4.72
CA THR A 911 -6.15 -5.04 -4.19
C THR A 911 -6.92 -3.84 -4.71
N LEU A 912 -7.39 -2.97 -3.80
CA LEU A 912 -8.06 -1.71 -4.10
C LEU A 912 -7.18 -0.57 -3.59
N GLU A 913 -7.06 0.50 -4.36
CA GLU A 913 -6.23 1.67 -4.07
C GLU A 913 -6.99 2.93 -4.49
N SER A 914 -7.24 3.83 -3.54
CA SER A 914 -7.89 5.11 -3.82
C SER A 914 -7.05 5.95 -4.80
N THR A 915 -7.69 6.72 -5.69
CA THR A 915 -7.00 7.49 -6.74
C THR A 915 -6.12 8.62 -6.20
N ASP A 916 -6.28 8.99 -4.93
CA ASP A 916 -5.44 9.93 -4.19
C ASP A 916 -4.23 9.26 -3.50
N GLY A 917 -4.16 7.92 -3.47
CA GLY A 917 -3.16 7.15 -2.74
C GLY A 917 -3.31 7.18 -1.21
N HIS A 918 -4.40 7.73 -0.66
CA HIS A 918 -4.61 7.87 0.78
C HIS A 918 -5.18 6.62 1.46
N LEU A 919 -5.68 5.66 0.68
CA LEU A 919 -6.24 4.40 1.17
C LEU A 919 -5.87 3.25 0.22
N SER A 920 -5.32 2.16 0.77
CA SER A 920 -5.07 0.90 0.07
C SER A 920 -5.62 -0.27 0.87
N VAL A 921 -6.27 -1.22 0.20
CA VAL A 921 -6.94 -2.38 0.81
C VAL A 921 -6.59 -3.63 0.02
N GLU A 922 -5.94 -4.59 0.67
CA GLU A 922 -5.71 -5.93 0.14
C GLU A 922 -6.65 -6.95 0.82
N VAL A 923 -7.29 -7.78 0.00
CA VAL A 923 -8.17 -8.88 0.42
C VAL A 923 -7.65 -10.19 -0.19
N SER A 924 -7.38 -11.19 0.66
CA SER A 924 -6.86 -12.50 0.25
C SER A 924 -7.73 -13.62 0.84
N PRO A 925 -8.67 -14.20 0.05
CA PRO A 925 -9.55 -15.28 0.51
C PRO A 925 -8.83 -16.54 1.02
N LYS A 926 -9.39 -17.14 2.08
CA LYS A 926 -8.95 -18.36 2.75
C LYS A 926 -10.15 -19.27 3.05
N GLY A 927 -10.67 -19.93 2.01
CA GLY A 927 -11.84 -20.80 2.15
C GLY A 927 -13.14 -20.00 2.21
N GLN A 928 -13.77 -19.95 3.39
CA GLN A 928 -15.01 -19.16 3.59
C GLN A 928 -14.75 -17.76 4.14
N ASP A 929 -13.57 -17.54 4.73
CA ASP A 929 -13.12 -16.25 5.27
C ASP A 929 -12.15 -15.58 4.28
N ALA A 930 -11.79 -14.32 4.51
CA ALA A 930 -10.69 -13.66 3.80
C ALA A 930 -9.80 -12.85 4.76
N ASP A 931 -8.48 -12.93 4.59
CA ASP A 931 -7.57 -11.96 5.20
C ASP A 931 -7.82 -10.59 4.58
N VAL A 932 -7.85 -9.54 5.40
CA VAL A 932 -7.91 -8.15 4.96
C VAL A 932 -6.76 -7.38 5.58
N THR A 933 -6.05 -6.61 4.77
CA THR A 933 -5.05 -5.62 5.20
C THR A 933 -5.40 -4.26 4.62
N VAL A 934 -5.55 -3.26 5.48
CA VAL A 934 -5.80 -1.87 5.14
C VAL A 934 -4.54 -1.06 5.46
N GLN A 935 -4.20 -0.11 4.59
CA GLN A 935 -3.18 0.91 4.79
C GLN A 935 -3.80 2.28 4.49
N ALA A 936 -3.59 3.26 5.33
CA ALA A 936 -4.16 4.60 5.21
C ALA A 936 -3.11 5.67 5.50
N LYS A 937 -3.05 6.73 4.69
CA LYS A 937 -2.01 7.76 4.80
C LYS A 937 -2.51 9.14 4.39
N ASN A 938 -2.35 10.14 5.25
CA ASN A 938 -2.98 11.46 5.13
C ASN A 938 -4.51 11.38 4.92
N LEU A 939 -5.15 10.32 5.43
CA LEU A 939 -6.57 10.06 5.23
C LEU A 939 -7.42 10.83 6.24
N THR A 940 -8.36 11.64 5.77
CA THR A 940 -9.48 12.10 6.61
C THR A 940 -10.54 11.00 6.62
N LEU A 941 -11.05 10.63 7.80
CA LEU A 941 -12.07 9.57 7.89
C LEU A 941 -13.33 9.92 7.06
N PRO A 942 -13.80 9.04 6.16
CA PRO A 942 -14.99 9.28 5.33
C PRO A 942 -16.31 9.04 6.08
N LEU A 943 -16.25 8.72 7.37
CA LEU A 943 -17.36 8.31 8.23
C LEU A 943 -17.06 8.67 9.69
N GLY A 944 -18.07 9.16 10.42
CA GLY A 944 -17.91 9.64 11.80
C GLY A 944 -17.29 11.04 11.87
N PRO A 945 -16.65 11.40 12.99
CA PRO A 945 -15.94 12.67 13.12
C PRO A 945 -14.78 12.78 12.12
N PRO A 946 -14.47 13.97 11.55
CA PRO A 946 -13.52 14.16 10.46
C PRO A 946 -12.05 14.15 10.94
N LEU A 947 -11.65 13.08 11.63
CA LEU A 947 -10.30 12.88 12.12
C LEU A 947 -9.32 12.65 10.97
N GLN A 948 -8.14 13.25 11.09
CA GLN A 948 -7.04 13.11 10.13
C GLN A 948 -6.02 12.11 10.63
N LEU A 949 -5.78 11.06 9.85
CA LEU A 949 -4.74 10.07 10.07
C LEU A 949 -3.51 10.45 9.24
N THR A 950 -2.35 10.57 9.89
CA THR A 950 -1.07 10.79 9.23
C THR A 950 -0.65 9.52 8.47
N ASP A 951 -0.70 8.38 9.15
CA ASP A 951 -0.37 7.06 8.63
C ASP A 951 -1.13 6.00 9.45
N GLY A 952 -1.19 4.76 9.00
CA GLY A 952 -1.90 3.70 9.72
C GLY A 952 -2.08 2.42 8.94
N THR A 953 -2.14 1.30 9.68
CA THR A 953 -2.45 -0.02 9.14
C THR A 953 -3.48 -0.73 10.00
N ALA A 954 -4.32 -1.56 9.36
CA ALA A 954 -5.21 -2.47 10.07
C ALA A 954 -5.21 -3.84 9.40
N LYS A 955 -5.19 -4.91 10.18
CA LYS A 955 -5.25 -6.29 9.68
C LYS A 955 -6.39 -7.03 10.36
N GLY A 956 -7.09 -7.86 9.60
CA GLY A 956 -8.24 -8.60 10.10
C GLY A 956 -8.68 -9.75 9.22
N VAL A 957 -9.77 -10.39 9.65
CA VAL A 957 -10.43 -11.47 8.93
C VAL A 957 -11.86 -11.05 8.63
N LEU A 958 -12.22 -11.05 7.35
CA LEU A 958 -13.56 -10.87 6.83
C LEU A 958 -14.28 -12.22 6.84
N THR A 959 -15.36 -12.30 7.62
CA THR A 959 -16.36 -13.37 7.60
C THR A 959 -17.63 -12.82 6.93
N GLY A 960 -18.57 -13.68 6.50
CA GLY A 960 -19.62 -13.32 5.54
C GLY A 960 -20.52 -12.11 5.86
N ASN A 961 -20.64 -11.68 7.12
CA ASN A 961 -21.38 -10.47 7.54
C ASN A 961 -20.65 -9.62 8.61
N GLN A 962 -19.36 -9.89 8.85
CA GLN A 962 -18.56 -9.25 9.90
C GLN A 962 -17.07 -9.28 9.53
N ILE A 963 -16.37 -8.14 9.66
CA ILE A 963 -14.89 -8.10 9.69
C ILE A 963 -14.39 -7.92 11.12
N ARG A 964 -13.41 -8.73 11.50
CA ARG A 964 -12.68 -8.64 12.77
C ARG A 964 -11.27 -8.14 12.50
N LEU A 965 -11.01 -6.88 12.84
CA LEU A 965 -9.68 -6.28 12.83
C LEU A 965 -8.98 -6.63 14.16
N SER A 966 -7.94 -7.46 14.06
CA SER A 966 -7.21 -8.02 15.22
C SER A 966 -5.93 -7.24 15.56
N ASP A 967 -5.49 -6.38 14.64
CA ASP A 967 -4.25 -5.60 14.72
C ASP A 967 -4.49 -4.28 13.99
N VAL A 968 -4.90 -3.25 14.73
CA VAL A 968 -5.09 -1.87 14.26
C VAL A 968 -3.99 -1.00 14.87
N ASP A 969 -3.28 -0.23 14.05
CA ASP A 969 -2.18 0.66 14.46
C ASP A 969 -2.20 1.93 13.61
N LEU A 970 -2.66 3.04 14.18
CA LEU A 970 -2.96 4.30 13.49
C LEU A 970 -2.20 5.46 14.13
N TYR A 971 -1.79 6.45 13.33
CA TYR A 971 -1.11 7.65 13.80
C TYR A 971 -1.95 8.89 13.46
N LEU A 972 -2.28 9.68 14.49
CA LEU A 972 -3.10 10.89 14.39
C LEU A 972 -2.67 11.88 15.48
N TYR A 973 -2.67 13.18 15.17
CA TYR A 973 -2.33 14.27 16.12
C TYR A 973 -1.10 13.99 17.00
N ALA A 974 0.01 13.62 16.35
CA ALA A 974 1.30 13.19 16.95
C ALA A 974 1.27 11.93 17.84
N GLY A 975 0.09 11.40 18.17
CA GLY A 975 -0.08 10.17 18.94
C GLY A 975 -0.21 8.91 18.09
N GLN A 976 -0.19 7.78 18.79
CA GLN A 976 -0.42 6.44 18.24
C GLN A 976 -1.66 5.82 18.90
N LEU A 977 -2.56 5.27 18.09
CA LEU A 977 -3.75 4.53 18.52
C LEU A 977 -3.60 3.07 18.05
N LYS A 978 -3.45 2.16 19.00
CA LYS A 978 -3.48 0.70 18.76
C LYS A 978 -4.82 0.13 19.20
N GLY A 979 -5.32 -0.93 18.58
CA GLY A 979 -6.58 -1.54 19.02
C GLY A 979 -7.05 -2.75 18.24
N GLN A 980 -8.27 -3.16 18.56
CA GLN A 980 -9.03 -4.21 17.88
C GLN A 980 -10.46 -3.71 17.62
N ALA A 981 -11.09 -4.20 16.55
CA ALA A 981 -12.43 -3.79 16.15
C ALA A 981 -13.20 -4.94 15.50
N VAL A 982 -14.50 -4.99 15.74
CA VAL A 982 -15.44 -5.94 15.16
C VAL A 982 -16.57 -5.15 14.53
N VAL A 983 -16.61 -5.11 13.19
CA VAL A 983 -17.62 -4.39 12.39
C VAL A 983 -18.56 -5.41 11.78
N GLY A 984 -19.86 -5.32 12.07
CA GLY A 984 -20.91 -6.18 11.51
C GLY A 984 -22.00 -5.40 10.77
N TRP A 985 -22.63 -6.02 9.77
CA TRP A 985 -23.66 -5.41 8.90
C TRP A 985 -24.80 -6.39 8.58
N GLY A 986 -25.26 -7.15 9.57
CA GLY A 986 -26.30 -8.17 9.42
C GLY A 986 -27.71 -7.56 9.29
N SER A 987 -28.45 -7.55 10.39
CA SER A 987 -29.75 -6.85 10.50
C SER A 987 -29.62 -5.38 10.89
N ALA A 988 -28.45 -4.98 11.37
CA ALA A 988 -28.06 -3.63 11.74
C ALA A 988 -26.53 -3.50 11.58
N TRP A 989 -26.04 -2.25 11.54
CA TRP A 989 -24.62 -1.95 11.65
C TRP A 989 -24.21 -1.92 13.12
N THR A 990 -23.18 -2.67 13.47
CA THR A 990 -22.54 -2.64 14.79
C THR A 990 -21.03 -2.49 14.65
N VAL A 991 -20.42 -1.69 15.51
CA VAL A 991 -18.96 -1.65 15.66
C VAL A 991 -18.61 -1.68 17.14
N GLU A 992 -17.93 -2.74 17.56
CA GLU A 992 -17.46 -2.91 18.94
C GLU A 992 -15.94 -3.11 18.95
N GLY A 993 -15.25 -2.60 19.96
CA GLY A 993 -13.80 -2.78 20.05
C GLY A 993 -13.16 -2.15 21.27
N ASP A 994 -11.84 -2.23 21.31
CA ASP A 994 -10.98 -1.58 22.29
C ASP A 994 -9.77 -0.90 21.64
N PHE A 995 -9.28 0.16 22.26
CA PHE A 995 -8.09 0.87 21.81
C PHE A 995 -7.23 1.41 22.96
N GLU A 996 -5.93 1.47 22.73
CA GLU A 996 -4.92 2.15 23.53
C GLU A 996 -4.34 3.32 22.71
N VAL A 997 -4.66 4.54 23.11
CA VAL A 997 -4.04 5.78 22.62
C VAL A 997 -2.82 6.11 23.48
N LYS A 998 -1.73 6.54 22.84
CA LYS A 998 -0.49 7.01 23.47
C LYS A 998 -0.01 8.31 22.84
N HIS A 999 0.43 9.24 23.68
CA HIS A 999 1.03 10.51 23.31
C HIS A 999 0.24 11.38 22.31
N LEU A 1000 -1.10 11.27 22.30
CA LEU A 1000 -1.95 12.12 21.47
C LEU A 1000 -1.90 13.57 21.96
N ASP A 1001 -1.71 14.52 21.05
CA ASP A 1001 -1.91 15.93 21.34
C ASP A 1001 -3.40 16.18 21.63
N LEU A 1002 -3.73 16.45 22.90
CA LEU A 1002 -5.10 16.66 23.34
C LEU A 1002 -5.69 17.94 22.75
N GLU A 1003 -4.91 19.00 22.57
CA GLU A 1003 -5.41 20.29 22.05
C GLU A 1003 -5.80 20.15 20.58
N ALA A 1004 -4.93 19.50 19.79
CA ALA A 1004 -5.19 19.22 18.38
C ALA A 1004 -6.37 18.23 18.20
N GLY A 1005 -6.44 17.18 19.03
CA GLY A 1005 -7.54 16.20 19.00
C GLY A 1005 -8.90 16.79 19.39
N MET A 1006 -8.96 17.60 20.47
CA MET A 1006 -10.19 18.26 20.92
C MET A 1006 -10.69 19.28 19.89
N LYS A 1007 -9.77 20.02 19.26
CA LYS A 1007 -10.06 20.97 18.17
C LYS A 1007 -10.61 20.28 16.92
N ALA A 1008 -10.13 19.08 16.58
CA ALA A 1008 -10.65 18.29 15.46
C ALA A 1008 -12.05 17.71 15.72
N LEU A 1009 -12.47 17.61 16.99
CA LEU A 1009 -13.77 17.10 17.43
C LEU A 1009 -14.79 18.20 17.77
N ASP A 1010 -14.46 19.48 17.56
CA ASP A 1010 -15.26 20.66 17.96
C ASP A 1010 -15.66 20.67 19.46
N ILE A 1011 -14.76 20.17 20.33
CA ILE A 1011 -15.01 20.11 21.78
C ILE A 1011 -14.52 21.40 22.43
N ASP A 1012 -15.47 22.26 22.80
CA ASP A 1012 -15.27 23.59 23.40
C ASP A 1012 -14.45 23.63 24.72
N ILE A 1013 -14.04 22.50 25.29
CA ILE A 1013 -13.28 22.43 26.55
C ILE A 1013 -11.79 22.54 26.23
N ALA A 1014 -11.23 23.74 26.42
CA ALA A 1014 -9.81 24.02 26.19
C ALA A 1014 -8.90 23.37 27.25
N SER A 1015 -8.53 22.11 27.01
CA SER A 1015 -7.50 21.36 27.74
C SER A 1015 -6.39 20.96 26.78
N SER A 1016 -5.13 21.18 27.18
CA SER A 1016 -3.94 20.73 26.45
C SER A 1016 -3.18 19.65 27.24
N GLY A 1017 -2.16 19.05 26.62
CA GLY A 1017 -1.31 18.01 27.21
C GLY A 1017 -1.19 16.76 26.34
N SER A 1018 -0.37 15.80 26.78
CA SER A 1018 -0.14 14.53 26.08
C SER A 1018 -1.06 13.45 26.64
N LEU A 1019 -2.07 13.06 25.87
CA LEU A 1019 -3.07 12.06 26.26
C LEU A 1019 -2.58 10.63 26.00
N THR A 1020 -2.66 9.80 27.04
CA THR A 1020 -2.64 8.34 26.98
C THR A 1020 -3.98 7.81 27.51
N SER A 1021 -4.61 6.87 26.82
CA SER A 1021 -5.92 6.34 27.23
C SER A 1021 -6.13 4.90 26.79
N LYS A 1022 -6.88 4.13 27.60
CA LYS A 1022 -7.40 2.80 27.24
C LYS A 1022 -8.91 2.86 27.26
N ALA A 1023 -9.53 2.54 26.14
CA ALA A 1023 -10.97 2.63 25.99
C ALA A 1023 -11.59 1.39 25.35
N ARG A 1024 -12.86 1.15 25.67
CA ARG A 1024 -13.77 0.27 24.94
C ARG A 1024 -14.88 1.10 24.33
N TYR A 1025 -15.30 0.76 23.13
CA TYR A 1025 -16.35 1.47 22.41
C TYR A 1025 -17.35 0.49 21.79
N ALA A 1026 -18.60 0.94 21.73
CA ALA A 1026 -19.68 0.25 21.03
C ALA A 1026 -20.55 1.28 20.29
N LEU A 1027 -20.73 1.07 19.00
CA LEU A 1027 -21.51 1.88 18.08
C LEU A 1027 -22.60 1.01 17.44
N GLN A 1028 -23.80 1.55 17.26
CA GLN A 1028 -24.92 0.83 16.65
C GLN A 1028 -25.77 1.78 15.81
N GLY A 1029 -26.16 1.33 14.62
CA GLY A 1029 -27.07 2.05 13.73
C GLY A 1029 -27.84 1.10 12.81
N ASN A 1030 -28.99 1.54 12.30
CA ASN A 1030 -29.73 0.75 11.29
C ASN A 1030 -29.08 0.88 9.90
N SER A 1031 -28.38 1.97 9.67
CA SER A 1031 -27.56 2.27 8.48
C SER A 1031 -26.24 2.91 8.89
N ILE A 1032 -25.24 2.89 8.00
CA ILE A 1032 -23.86 3.26 8.32
C ILE A 1032 -23.69 4.74 8.72
N ASP A 1033 -24.57 5.63 8.23
CA ASP A 1033 -24.67 7.04 8.62
C ASP A 1033 -25.23 7.24 10.05
N THR A 1034 -26.10 6.33 10.51
CA THR A 1034 -26.67 6.38 11.87
C THR A 1034 -25.74 5.84 12.95
N LEU A 1035 -24.67 5.14 12.57
CA LEU A 1035 -23.76 4.40 13.45
C LEU A 1035 -23.18 5.23 14.61
N PHE A 1036 -22.88 6.51 14.35
CA PHE A 1036 -22.24 7.42 15.31
C PHE A 1036 -23.24 8.27 16.13
N GLN A 1037 -24.56 8.04 16.01
CA GLN A 1037 -25.56 8.87 16.69
C GLN A 1037 -25.68 8.58 18.20
N ASN A 1038 -25.48 7.32 18.61
CA ASN A 1038 -25.58 6.89 20.01
C ASN A 1038 -24.31 6.13 20.44
N PRO A 1039 -23.15 6.80 20.48
CA PRO A 1039 -21.90 6.15 20.85
C PRO A 1039 -21.92 5.75 22.32
N ARG A 1040 -21.35 4.58 22.62
CA ARG A 1040 -20.94 4.18 23.96
C ARG A 1040 -19.42 4.11 24.00
N LEU A 1041 -18.82 4.78 24.99
CA LEU A 1041 -17.39 4.76 25.24
C LEU A 1041 -17.15 4.61 26.74
N GLU A 1042 -16.24 3.72 27.13
CA GLU A 1042 -15.69 3.64 28.49
C GLU A 1042 -14.17 3.74 28.39
N ALA A 1043 -13.59 4.83 28.89
CA ALA A 1043 -12.18 5.17 28.73
C ALA A 1043 -11.53 5.53 30.06
N ALA A 1044 -10.46 4.80 30.44
CA ALA A 1044 -9.51 5.26 31.44
C ALA A 1044 -8.47 6.15 30.74
N PHE A 1045 -8.10 7.29 31.33
CA PHE A 1045 -7.15 8.23 30.73
C PHE A 1045 -6.14 8.80 31.72
N ALA A 1046 -4.99 9.18 31.18
CA ALA A 1046 -3.94 9.95 31.80
C ALA A 1046 -3.48 11.03 30.81
N ILE A 1047 -3.44 12.28 31.23
CA ILE A 1047 -2.93 13.42 30.45
C ILE A 1047 -1.70 13.95 31.18
N GLU A 1048 -0.56 14.00 30.49
CA GLU A 1048 0.70 14.52 31.04
C GLU A 1048 0.96 15.97 30.58
N LYS A 1049 1.57 16.77 31.48
CA LYS A 1049 2.15 18.10 31.18
C LYS A 1049 1.16 19.06 30.49
N GLY A 1050 -0.05 19.13 31.01
CA GLY A 1050 -1.17 19.86 30.40
C GLY A 1050 -1.58 21.14 31.13
N GLU A 1051 -2.63 21.77 30.61
CA GLU A 1051 -3.26 22.94 31.21
C GLU A 1051 -4.78 22.88 31.04
N LEU A 1052 -5.51 23.02 32.15
CA LEU A 1052 -6.97 23.23 32.15
C LEU A 1052 -7.24 24.74 32.03
N SER A 1053 -7.83 25.17 30.91
CA SER A 1053 -8.34 26.54 30.79
C SER A 1053 -9.77 26.65 31.32
N GLY A 1054 -10.16 27.82 31.80
CA GLY A 1054 -11.48 28.06 32.39
C GLY A 1054 -11.56 27.75 33.90
N LEU A 1055 -10.49 27.21 34.49
CA LEU A 1055 -10.43 26.75 35.88
C LEU A 1055 -9.15 27.25 36.56
N ASP A 1056 -9.30 27.90 37.71
CA ASP A 1056 -8.20 28.38 38.56
C ASP A 1056 -8.32 27.81 39.98
N PHE A 1057 -7.76 26.62 40.18
CA PHE A 1057 -7.81 25.91 41.46
C PHE A 1057 -6.97 26.57 42.56
N VAL A 1058 -5.92 27.31 42.19
CA VAL A 1058 -5.06 28.00 43.16
C VAL A 1058 -5.78 29.22 43.74
N ARG A 1059 -6.38 30.05 42.87
CA ARG A 1059 -7.19 31.20 43.29
C ARG A 1059 -8.46 30.78 44.02
N ALA A 1060 -9.07 29.65 43.65
CA ALA A 1060 -10.21 29.09 44.37
C ALA A 1060 -9.88 28.76 45.83
N LEU A 1061 -8.71 28.17 46.10
CA LEU A 1061 -8.25 27.91 47.47
C LEU A 1061 -7.76 29.17 48.22
N GLN A 1062 -7.11 30.10 47.53
CA GLN A 1062 -6.52 31.30 48.16
C GLN A 1062 -7.53 32.44 48.40
N SER A 1063 -8.59 32.54 47.60
CA SER A 1063 -9.56 33.64 47.68
C SER A 1063 -10.98 33.18 47.29
N PRO A 1064 -11.58 32.22 48.04
CA PRO A 1064 -12.92 31.70 47.75
C PRO A 1064 -14.00 32.78 47.88
N THR A 1065 -14.81 32.96 46.83
CA THR A 1065 -15.92 33.93 46.78
C THR A 1065 -17.28 33.23 46.89
N ARG A 1066 -18.29 33.92 47.44
CA ARG A 1066 -19.68 33.41 47.50
C ARG A 1066 -20.35 33.32 46.12
N GLU A 1067 -19.92 34.14 45.17
CA GLU A 1067 -20.43 34.16 43.81
C GLU A 1067 -19.80 33.02 42.98
N GLY A 1068 -18.57 32.64 43.30
CA GLY A 1068 -17.74 31.70 42.58
C GLY A 1068 -16.62 32.39 41.78
N ILE A 1069 -15.69 31.60 41.28
CA ILE A 1069 -14.58 32.05 40.43
C ILE A 1069 -14.79 31.45 39.04
N GLN A 1070 -14.73 32.30 38.02
CA GLN A 1070 -14.88 31.92 36.61
C GLN A 1070 -13.58 32.22 35.85
N GLY A 1071 -13.16 31.31 34.98
CA GLY A 1071 -11.99 31.52 34.12
C GLY A 1071 -10.65 31.23 34.81
N GLY A 1072 -9.58 31.76 34.22
CA GLY A 1072 -8.21 31.45 34.60
C GLY A 1072 -7.70 30.14 33.97
N LYS A 1073 -6.55 29.66 34.44
CA LYS A 1073 -5.83 28.48 33.92
C LYS A 1073 -5.15 27.74 35.07
N THR A 1074 -5.25 26.41 35.09
CA THR A 1074 -4.52 25.55 36.03
C THR A 1074 -3.64 24.57 35.25
N LYS A 1075 -2.32 24.72 35.36
CA LYS A 1075 -1.34 23.77 34.82
C LYS A 1075 -1.31 22.49 35.66
N PHE A 1076 -0.90 21.38 35.06
CA PHE A 1076 -0.74 20.11 35.74
C PHE A 1076 0.38 19.25 35.15
N GLU A 1077 0.98 18.43 36.02
CA GLU A 1077 1.99 17.43 35.65
C GLU A 1077 1.30 16.16 35.17
N GLU A 1078 0.26 15.72 35.88
CA GLU A 1078 -0.57 14.56 35.54
C GLU A 1078 -2.06 14.84 35.84
N LEU A 1079 -2.96 14.42 34.94
CA LEU A 1079 -4.40 14.39 35.14
C LEU A 1079 -4.94 13.01 34.72
N THR A 1080 -5.39 12.21 35.68
CA THR A 1080 -5.97 10.89 35.48
C THR A 1080 -7.47 10.85 35.78
N GLY A 1081 -8.19 9.92 35.15
CA GLY A 1081 -9.61 9.70 35.41
C GLY A 1081 -10.25 8.64 34.51
N ASN A 1082 -11.54 8.41 34.73
CA ASN A 1082 -12.39 7.56 33.92
C ASN A 1082 -13.49 8.42 33.26
N LEU A 1083 -13.59 8.34 31.93
CA LEU A 1083 -14.67 8.93 31.12
C LEU A 1083 -15.62 7.82 30.65
N SER A 1084 -16.92 8.01 30.88
CA SER A 1084 -17.98 7.24 30.20
C SER A 1084 -18.79 8.18 29.31
N ILE A 1085 -19.04 7.77 28.06
CA ILE A 1085 -19.95 8.45 27.13
C ILE A 1085 -21.09 7.49 26.81
N ASN A 1086 -22.33 7.99 26.85
CA ASN A 1086 -23.51 7.22 26.44
C ASN A 1086 -24.48 8.18 25.72
N GLY A 1087 -24.47 8.12 24.39
CA GLY A 1087 -25.11 9.14 23.55
C GLY A 1087 -24.43 10.50 23.74
N THR A 1088 -25.21 11.50 24.19
CA THR A 1088 -24.75 12.88 24.40
C THR A 1088 -24.43 13.22 25.87
N ARG A 1089 -24.47 12.25 26.79
CA ARG A 1089 -24.01 12.45 28.18
C ARG A 1089 -22.57 11.96 28.34
N TYR A 1090 -21.74 12.78 28.98
CA TYR A 1090 -20.35 12.49 29.31
C TYR A 1090 -20.20 12.48 30.83
N THR A 1091 -19.61 11.44 31.40
CA THR A 1091 -19.44 11.28 32.86
C THR A 1091 -17.97 11.07 33.20
N TYR A 1092 -17.41 12.02 33.93
CA TYR A 1092 -16.03 12.00 34.43
C TYR A 1092 -16.02 11.54 35.89
N SER A 1093 -15.30 10.48 36.19
CA SER A 1093 -15.25 9.84 37.51
C SER A 1093 -13.81 9.48 37.91
N ASN A 1094 -13.57 9.35 39.22
CA ASN A 1094 -12.25 9.07 39.79
C ASN A 1094 -11.15 10.06 39.32
N MET A 1095 -11.53 11.31 39.05
CA MET A 1095 -10.59 12.32 38.55
C MET A 1095 -9.54 12.62 39.61
N ARG A 1096 -8.27 12.70 39.19
CA ARG A 1096 -7.13 13.11 40.02
C ARG A 1096 -6.16 13.97 39.20
N LEU A 1097 -5.83 15.14 39.70
CA LEU A 1097 -4.85 16.05 39.13
C LEU A 1097 -3.71 16.29 40.12
N SER A 1098 -2.47 16.35 39.62
CA SER A 1098 -1.26 16.71 40.37
C SER A 1098 -0.49 17.83 39.65
N SER A 1099 0.09 18.74 40.43
CA SER A 1099 0.91 19.85 39.95
C SER A 1099 1.85 20.31 41.05
N GLY A 1100 2.85 19.49 41.39
CA GLY A 1100 3.87 19.71 42.42
C GLY A 1100 3.29 19.90 43.82
N LEU A 1101 2.89 21.13 44.14
CA LEU A 1101 2.31 21.54 45.41
C LEU A 1101 0.76 21.43 45.45
N LEU A 1102 0.10 21.43 44.29
CA LEU A 1102 -1.35 21.30 44.16
C LEU A 1102 -1.75 19.87 43.84
N ALA A 1103 -2.77 19.38 44.53
CA ALA A 1103 -3.51 18.17 44.18
C ALA A 1103 -5.01 18.46 44.13
N ALA A 1104 -5.73 17.80 43.21
CA ALA A 1104 -7.18 17.84 43.16
C ALA A 1104 -7.75 16.45 42.89
N THR A 1105 -8.93 16.15 43.46
CA THR A 1105 -9.70 14.94 43.16
C THR A 1105 -11.17 15.25 42.94
N GLY A 1106 -11.89 14.47 42.14
CA GLY A 1106 -13.31 14.76 41.89
C GLY A 1106 -14.00 13.97 40.81
N GLY A 1107 -15.04 14.58 40.25
CA GLY A 1107 -15.84 14.04 39.15
C GLY A 1107 -17.05 14.94 38.84
N GLY A 1108 -17.71 14.66 37.73
CA GLY A 1108 -18.88 15.41 37.26
C GLY A 1108 -19.42 14.85 35.95
N GLU A 1109 -20.56 15.37 35.51
CA GLU A 1109 -21.15 15.06 34.21
C GLU A 1109 -21.27 16.31 33.34
N VAL A 1110 -21.25 16.09 32.03
CA VAL A 1110 -21.69 17.04 31.01
C VAL A 1110 -23.01 16.52 30.46
N ALA A 1111 -24.07 17.29 30.66
CA ALA A 1111 -25.42 16.98 30.23
C ALA A 1111 -25.58 17.24 28.71
N PRO A 1112 -26.63 16.66 28.06
CA PRO A 1112 -26.87 16.80 26.62
C PRO A 1112 -26.97 18.25 26.08
N ASN A 1113 -27.25 19.23 26.94
CA ASN A 1113 -27.30 20.65 26.61
C ASN A 1113 -25.94 21.37 26.76
N LYS A 1114 -24.84 20.63 26.93
CA LYS A 1114 -23.48 21.10 27.28
C LYS A 1114 -23.34 21.70 28.69
N ASP A 1115 -24.33 21.59 29.59
CA ASP A 1115 -24.15 22.01 30.99
C ASP A 1115 -23.24 21.04 31.75
N ILE A 1116 -22.23 21.57 32.42
CA ILE A 1116 -21.30 20.85 33.29
C ILE A 1116 -21.86 20.89 34.72
N ASN A 1117 -21.84 19.76 35.42
CA ASN A 1117 -22.17 19.66 36.85
C ASN A 1117 -21.23 18.69 37.56
N GLY A 1118 -20.44 19.16 38.52
CA GLY A 1118 -19.43 18.35 39.20
C GLY A 1118 -18.98 18.87 40.56
N ARG A 1119 -18.03 18.16 41.16
CA ARG A 1119 -17.37 18.52 42.42
C ARG A 1119 -15.88 18.21 42.36
N ALA A 1120 -15.07 19.11 42.90
CA ALA A 1120 -13.66 18.88 43.16
C ALA A 1120 -13.32 19.14 44.64
N TYR A 1121 -12.47 18.28 45.19
CA TYR A 1121 -11.73 18.50 46.43
C TYR A 1121 -10.33 18.96 46.04
N LEU A 1122 -9.92 20.12 46.53
CA LEU A 1122 -8.63 20.76 46.23
C LEU A 1122 -7.76 20.77 47.49
N GLU A 1123 -6.48 20.44 47.33
CA GLU A 1123 -5.46 20.47 48.38
C GLU A 1123 -4.18 21.15 47.86
N LEU A 1124 -3.76 22.22 48.53
CA LEU A 1124 -2.53 22.95 48.23
C LEU A 1124 -1.59 22.86 49.42
N ARG A 1125 -0.40 22.27 49.22
CA ARG A 1125 0.65 22.13 50.22
C ARG A 1125 1.69 23.23 50.04
N SER A 1126 2.10 23.90 51.11
CA SER A 1126 3.32 24.71 51.15
C SER A 1126 4.37 24.05 52.04
N SER A 1127 5.54 24.67 52.16
CA SER A 1127 6.59 24.21 53.09
C SER A 1127 6.21 24.28 54.57
N SER A 1128 5.09 24.91 54.93
CA SER A 1128 4.66 25.11 56.32
C SER A 1128 3.18 24.86 56.59
N ASN A 1129 2.32 24.82 55.58
CA ASN A 1129 0.86 24.75 55.73
C ASN A 1129 0.21 23.87 54.65
N VAL A 1130 -0.99 23.37 54.92
CA VAL A 1130 -1.82 22.65 53.92
C VAL A 1130 -3.21 23.25 53.90
N VAL A 1131 -3.59 23.86 52.77
CA VAL A 1131 -4.91 24.46 52.54
C VAL A 1131 -5.78 23.47 51.80
N LYS A 1132 -7.02 23.27 52.25
CA LYS A 1132 -7.97 22.29 51.71
C LYS A 1132 -9.34 22.93 51.51
N GLY A 1133 -10.04 22.57 50.44
CA GLY A 1133 -11.38 23.06 50.14
C GLY A 1133 -12.17 22.11 49.24
N THR A 1134 -13.49 22.15 49.33
CA THR A 1134 -14.38 21.46 48.39
C THR A 1134 -15.12 22.51 47.58
N PHE A 1135 -15.24 22.28 46.28
CA PHE A 1135 -15.89 23.21 45.35
C PHE A 1135 -16.85 22.46 44.43
N ARG A 1136 -18.00 23.04 44.17
CA ARG A 1136 -18.88 22.67 43.05
C ARG A 1136 -18.32 23.29 41.76
N ILE A 1137 -18.35 22.50 40.70
CA ILE A 1137 -18.05 22.91 39.33
C ILE A 1137 -19.39 22.96 38.59
N PHE A 1138 -19.74 24.09 37.99
CA PHE A 1138 -20.95 24.20 37.17
C PHE A 1138 -20.81 25.25 36.07
N GLY A 1139 -21.77 25.31 35.15
CA GLY A 1139 -21.79 26.24 34.01
C GLY A 1139 -21.67 25.50 32.69
N ASN A 1140 -21.07 26.12 31.67
CA ASN A 1140 -20.82 25.49 30.37
C ASN A 1140 -19.31 25.55 30.02
N PRO A 1141 -18.82 24.82 29.00
CA PRO A 1141 -17.40 24.79 28.62
C PRO A 1141 -16.70 26.14 28.46
N LYS A 1142 -17.43 27.22 28.11
CA LYS A 1142 -16.89 28.57 27.90
C LYS A 1142 -17.02 29.47 29.15
N ALA A 1143 -17.77 29.03 30.14
CA ALA A 1143 -18.11 29.76 31.35
C ALA A 1143 -18.25 28.78 32.54
N ILE A 1144 -17.15 28.12 32.89
CA ILE A 1144 -17.09 27.21 34.04
C ILE A 1144 -16.88 28.04 35.31
N VAL A 1145 -17.65 27.74 36.36
CA VAL A 1145 -17.64 28.42 37.65
C VAL A 1145 -17.26 27.43 38.76
N LEU A 1146 -16.29 27.82 39.58
CA LEU A 1146 -15.88 27.15 40.82
C LEU A 1146 -16.48 27.86 42.03
N LYS A 1147 -17.29 27.16 42.82
CA LYS A 1147 -17.96 27.75 44.00
C LYS A 1147 -17.79 26.85 45.23
N PRO A 1148 -17.37 27.37 46.40
CA PRO A 1148 -17.32 26.60 47.64
C PRO A 1148 -18.71 26.13 48.10
#